data_AF-A0A068U886-F1
#
_entry.id   AF-A0A068U886-F1
#
_cell.length_a   1.000
_cell.length_b   1.000
_cell.length_c   1.000
_cell.angle_alpha   90.00
_cell.angle_beta   90.00
_cell.angle_gamma   90.00
#
_symmetry.space_group_name_H-M   'P 1'
#
loop_
_entity.id
_entity.type
_entity.pdbx_description
1 polymer ?
#
loop_
_entity_poly.entity_id
_entity_poly.type
_entity_poly.pdbx_seq_one_letter_code
_entity_poly.pdbx_strand_id
1 'polypeptide(L)'
;MANSELSFSVLCIVCIIFASLSYLIPGIKAQQGHEEPYVGVNLGTDVSKLLSPADLVAFLQLQKITHLRLYDADADILKALAKTKIRVIISVPNNQLLAIGSSNTTAATWVGRNVAAYYPQTLITAIAVGDEVLTTIPSSAPLLVPAIESLYSALVAANLHTEIKVSTPCAASIVLDPFPPSQAFFNQSLSSVISQLLQFLSRTKSPMMMNLYPYYVFMQNKGVVPLDNSLFRPLTPSKEMVDPNTLLHYTNVLDAMIDSVYFSMKNLNVTDVVILVTETGWPSKGDSKEPYATIDNADTYNSNLIKHVFDRSGTPLHPEITSSAYLYELFNEDLRSPPVSEANWGLFYGNSTPVYLLHVSGSGTFLANDTTNQTYCIAADGVDTKTMQTALDWACGPGRANCSEIQPGESCYQPNNVKDHASYAFDSYYQKEGKAGGSCDFKGVAMITTSDPSHGSCIFPGSKKLSNKTSQQVVNSTQASGAVTIRFSSLHATKKRQNAYAYGFKMRQFLSPKIKQTPAIFFPFLLLKSSTAIPKTQSLPMSWTCSVCTFINPSSHQKPTCQICLSSQPSSSLALSQSPSPTKPKWACKACTFLNQYDNSSCEVCGTRASASLLSILENDDDDFDELGSGVGDVFLPLRACNSGSTSNKNKRKIWESSIGDANDLADSGNDFRGVKAASREVQCVASETGLDRGNKPVKIMSYNVWFREELEMHKRMEALGDLIQLHSPDIICFQEVTPNIYEVFQQSSWWKLYRCSVSDDEAFTRAYFCLQLCKLSVKSYSCRPFANSVMGRELCIAEVNVQTERTLIVATSHLESPCPAPPKWDQMYSKERINQAKEAIKFLEKNPNVIFCGDMNWDDKLDGQFPLPDGWVDAWVQLRPSENGWTYDTKSNKMLSGNRTLQKRLDRFVCNLRDFKISEIAIIGMDEIAGLSYCKEKKVKNEVKKLMLPVLPSDHYGLLLTICPQQRKQEWLLNKNLLKRYAIKTWHHGRKSDTRLCMEEYVKIGDSEKECGERGSNTRPSDLQSDALPTELSPLGCRVDENIQLTNRMTR
;
A
#
# COMPACT_ATOMS: atom_id res chain seq x y z
N MET A 1 -75.45 -39.36 39.05
CA MET A 1 -74.45 -38.39 38.56
C MET A 1 -73.89 -37.65 39.77
N ALA A 2 -72.60 -37.76 40.05
CA ALA A 2 -71.91 -36.95 41.08
C ALA A 2 -70.46 -36.61 40.66
N ASN A 3 -70.11 -36.84 39.38
CA ASN A 3 -68.75 -36.74 38.85
C ASN A 3 -68.46 -35.32 38.27
N SER A 4 -69.23 -34.31 38.69
CA SER A 4 -69.01 -32.89 38.37
C SER A 4 -68.13 -32.20 39.43
N GLU A 5 -68.51 -32.32 40.70
CA GLU A 5 -67.93 -31.56 41.81
C GLU A 5 -66.44 -31.84 42.02
N LEU A 6 -66.04 -33.11 41.91
CA LEU A 6 -64.63 -33.50 42.07
C LEU A 6 -63.75 -32.99 40.91
N SER A 7 -64.32 -32.91 39.69
CA SER A 7 -63.62 -32.37 38.52
C SER A 7 -63.43 -30.85 38.65
N PHE A 8 -64.48 -30.14 39.06
CA PHE A 8 -64.43 -28.69 39.27
C PHE A 8 -63.45 -28.29 40.39
N SER A 9 -63.43 -29.06 41.48
CA SER A 9 -62.52 -28.85 42.62
C SER A 9 -61.05 -28.99 42.20
N VAL A 10 -60.70 -30.02 41.43
CA VAL A 10 -59.34 -30.21 40.90
C VAL A 10 -58.97 -29.11 39.90
N LEU A 11 -59.90 -28.73 39.02
CA LEU A 11 -59.66 -27.67 38.03
C LEU A 11 -59.37 -26.31 38.71
N CYS A 12 -60.12 -25.94 39.75
CA CYS A 12 -59.87 -24.73 40.53
C CYS A 12 -58.49 -24.76 41.23
N ILE A 13 -58.08 -25.89 41.81
CA ILE A 13 -56.75 -26.02 42.43
C ILE A 13 -55.64 -25.88 41.38
N VAL A 14 -55.78 -26.50 40.21
CA VAL A 14 -54.82 -26.36 39.10
C VAL A 14 -54.76 -24.90 38.60
N CYS A 15 -55.90 -24.22 38.44
CA CYS A 15 -55.93 -22.81 38.05
C CYS A 15 -55.28 -21.91 39.11
N ILE A 16 -55.43 -22.17 40.41
CA ILE A 16 -54.76 -21.42 41.48
C ILE A 16 -53.25 -21.66 41.47
N ILE A 17 -52.78 -22.89 41.18
CA ILE A 17 -51.35 -23.20 41.03
C ILE A 17 -50.77 -22.49 39.80
N PHE A 18 -51.46 -22.48 38.65
CA PHE A 18 -51.01 -21.73 37.47
C PHE A 18 -51.04 -20.21 37.67
N ALA A 19 -52.04 -19.67 38.39
CA ALA A 19 -52.13 -18.26 38.73
C ALA A 19 -51.06 -17.80 39.74
N SER A 20 -50.56 -18.70 40.59
CA SER A 20 -49.48 -18.41 41.54
C SER A 20 -48.09 -18.61 40.91
N LEU A 21 -47.89 -19.59 40.02
CA LEU A 21 -46.67 -19.69 39.21
C LEU A 21 -46.46 -18.47 38.30
N SER A 22 -47.53 -17.96 37.69
CA SER A 22 -47.47 -16.77 36.81
C SER A 22 -47.22 -15.45 37.56
N TYR A 23 -47.25 -15.44 38.90
CA TYR A 23 -46.79 -14.32 39.73
C TYR A 23 -45.35 -14.46 40.25
N LEU A 24 -44.67 -15.58 39.97
CA LEU A 24 -43.31 -15.86 40.43
C LEU A 24 -42.22 -15.64 39.37
N ILE A 25 -42.58 -15.20 38.15
CA ILE A 25 -41.63 -14.75 37.13
C ILE A 25 -42.02 -13.37 36.56
N PRO A 26 -41.88 -12.28 37.34
CA PRO A 26 -41.82 -10.93 36.78
C PRO A 26 -40.47 -10.72 36.07
N GLY A 27 -40.31 -11.36 34.91
CA GLY A 27 -39.20 -11.16 33.98
C GLY A 27 -37.81 -11.46 34.53
N ILE A 28 -37.32 -12.69 34.32
CA ILE A 28 -35.90 -12.84 34.03
C ILE A 28 -35.65 -12.10 32.71
N LYS A 29 -35.31 -10.80 32.80
CA LYS A 29 -34.44 -10.20 31.79
C LYS A 29 -33.21 -11.10 31.75
N ALA A 30 -32.99 -11.78 30.63
CA ALA A 30 -31.76 -12.50 30.44
C ALA A 30 -30.62 -11.48 30.64
N GLN A 31 -29.76 -11.70 31.63
CA GLN A 31 -28.48 -11.01 31.72
C GLN A 31 -27.55 -11.55 30.64
N GLN A 32 -27.91 -11.26 29.39
CA GLN A 32 -26.93 -10.99 28.36
C GLN A 32 -26.17 -9.78 28.86
N GLY A 33 -25.05 -10.03 29.54
CA GLY A 33 -24.25 -8.99 30.17
C GLY A 33 -23.67 -8.11 29.07
N HIS A 34 -24.31 -6.98 28.81
CA HIS A 34 -23.69 -5.87 28.10
C HIS A 34 -22.53 -5.38 28.96
N GLU A 35 -21.35 -5.95 28.72
CA GLU A 35 -20.10 -5.32 29.11
C GLU A 35 -20.07 -3.96 28.41
N GLU A 36 -19.75 -2.90 29.17
CA GLU A 36 -19.90 -1.54 28.64
C GLU A 36 -18.87 -1.30 27.51
N PRO A 37 -19.24 -0.57 26.44
CA PRO A 37 -18.33 -0.32 25.33
C PRO A 37 -17.07 0.38 25.83
N TYR A 38 -15.94 -0.09 25.33
CA TYR A 38 -14.62 0.29 25.84
C TYR A 38 -13.66 0.59 24.69
N VAL A 39 -12.63 1.38 25.02
CA VAL A 39 -11.46 1.57 24.17
C VAL A 39 -10.28 0.81 24.76
N GLY A 40 -9.57 0.08 23.91
CA GLY A 40 -8.28 -0.53 24.20
C GLY A 40 -7.17 0.03 23.31
N VAL A 41 -5.97 -0.51 23.44
CA VAL A 41 -4.83 -0.21 22.56
C VAL A 41 -4.16 -1.50 22.09
N ASN A 42 -3.67 -1.50 20.86
CA ASN A 42 -2.72 -2.49 20.39
C ASN A 42 -1.31 -2.14 20.88
N LEU A 43 -0.51 -3.14 21.21
CA LEU A 43 0.92 -3.02 21.54
C LEU A 43 1.75 -3.69 20.45
N GLY A 44 2.25 -2.90 19.51
CA GLY A 44 3.39 -3.28 18.69
C GLY A 44 4.68 -3.46 19.52
N THR A 45 5.63 -4.19 18.94
CA THR A 45 6.94 -4.53 19.53
C THR A 45 8.13 -4.18 18.65
N ASP A 46 7.92 -3.70 17.41
CA ASP A 46 8.95 -3.24 16.47
C ASP A 46 9.48 -1.83 16.86
N VAL A 47 9.80 -1.66 18.14
CA VAL A 47 10.26 -0.42 18.79
C VAL A 47 11.69 -0.63 19.28
N SER A 48 12.64 0.16 18.79
CA SER A 48 14.09 0.02 19.03
C SER A 48 14.50 0.12 20.51
N LYS A 49 13.65 0.73 21.35
CA LYS A 49 13.79 0.85 22.81
C LYS A 49 12.43 0.74 23.51
N LEU A 50 11.76 -0.40 23.37
CA LEU A 50 10.56 -0.70 24.14
C LEU A 50 10.82 -0.63 25.66
N LEU A 51 9.82 -0.21 26.44
CA LEU A 51 9.86 -0.20 27.90
C LEU A 51 10.11 -1.61 28.48
N SER A 52 10.65 -1.68 29.71
CA SER A 52 10.60 -2.95 30.45
C SER A 52 9.15 -3.34 30.75
N PRO A 53 8.80 -4.63 30.87
CA PRO A 53 7.43 -5.05 31.16
C PRO A 53 6.84 -4.43 32.43
N ALA A 54 7.67 -4.11 33.44
CA ALA A 54 7.23 -3.45 34.66
C ALA A 54 6.92 -1.96 34.43
N ASP A 55 7.78 -1.24 33.71
CA ASP A 55 7.59 0.17 33.39
C ASP A 55 6.41 0.36 32.42
N LEU A 56 6.24 -0.55 31.46
CA LEU A 56 5.10 -0.63 30.55
C LEU A 56 3.79 -0.75 31.34
N VAL A 57 3.72 -1.64 32.32
CA VAL A 57 2.52 -1.82 33.15
C VAL A 57 2.25 -0.60 34.03
N ALA A 58 3.29 0.01 34.60
CA ALA A 58 3.15 1.26 35.35
C ALA A 58 2.64 2.40 34.45
N PHE A 59 3.13 2.49 33.21
CA PHE A 59 2.69 3.45 32.20
C PHE A 59 1.22 3.22 31.78
N LEU A 60 0.84 1.97 31.45
CA LEU A 60 -0.55 1.62 31.13
C LEU A 60 -1.52 1.99 32.27
N GLN A 61 -1.11 1.75 33.53
CA GLN A 61 -1.90 2.15 34.71
C GLN A 61 -1.96 3.68 34.91
N LEU A 62 -0.87 4.40 34.65
CA LEU A 62 -0.82 5.87 34.71
C LEU A 62 -1.77 6.50 33.68
N GLN A 63 -1.72 6.01 32.44
CA GLN A 63 -2.64 6.39 31.35
C GLN A 63 -4.06 5.82 31.53
N LYS A 64 -4.27 4.94 32.52
CA LYS A 64 -5.54 4.26 32.84
C LYS A 64 -6.13 3.50 31.65
N ILE A 65 -5.24 2.91 30.84
CA ILE A 65 -5.59 1.98 29.78
C ILE A 65 -6.04 0.67 30.45
N THR A 66 -7.25 0.21 30.11
CA THR A 66 -7.89 -0.94 30.77
C THR A 66 -7.96 -2.20 29.91
N HIS A 67 -7.71 -2.06 28.61
CA HIS A 67 -7.78 -3.12 27.61
C HIS A 67 -6.56 -3.01 26.68
N LEU A 68 -5.88 -4.15 26.47
CA LEU A 68 -4.64 -4.26 25.70
C LEU A 68 -4.79 -5.41 24.69
N ARG A 69 -4.23 -5.27 23.49
CA ARG A 69 -4.01 -6.39 22.56
C ARG A 69 -2.52 -6.59 22.31
N LEU A 70 -2.07 -7.84 22.40
CA LEU A 70 -0.73 -8.30 22.07
C LEU A 70 -0.78 -9.08 20.75
N TYR A 71 0.22 -8.92 19.89
CA TYR A 71 0.35 -9.69 18.63
C TYR A 71 0.91 -11.11 18.83
N ASP A 72 1.32 -11.45 20.06
CA ASP A 72 1.70 -12.79 20.45
C ASP A 72 1.16 -13.14 21.87
N ALA A 73 1.87 -14.01 22.58
CA ALA A 73 1.63 -14.33 23.98
C ALA A 73 2.94 -14.21 24.81
N ASP A 74 3.64 -13.07 24.72
CA ASP A 74 4.89 -12.83 25.45
C ASP A 74 4.75 -13.15 26.95
N ALA A 75 5.70 -13.95 27.44
CA ALA A 75 5.64 -14.50 28.78
C ALA A 75 5.93 -13.47 29.88
N ASP A 76 6.71 -12.43 29.60
CA ASP A 76 7.15 -11.47 30.63
C ASP A 76 6.21 -10.27 30.74
N ILE A 77 5.61 -9.83 29.64
CA ILE A 77 4.46 -8.92 29.62
C ILE A 77 3.25 -9.58 30.30
N LEU A 78 2.93 -10.84 30.00
CA LEU A 78 1.83 -11.56 30.66
C LEU A 78 2.06 -11.78 32.17
N LYS A 79 3.31 -11.91 32.63
CA LYS A 79 3.65 -11.90 34.07
C LYS A 79 3.49 -10.51 34.69
N ALA A 80 3.97 -9.46 34.02
CA ALA A 80 3.89 -8.09 34.52
C ALA A 80 2.43 -7.60 34.65
N LEU A 81 1.54 -8.02 33.73
CA LEU A 81 0.11 -7.72 33.77
C LEU A 81 -0.64 -8.40 34.93
N ALA A 82 -0.02 -9.31 35.68
CA ALA A 82 -0.67 -10.02 36.77
C ALA A 82 -1.19 -9.08 37.87
N LYS A 83 -2.46 -9.25 38.26
CA LYS A 83 -3.19 -8.50 39.30
C LYS A 83 -3.42 -7.01 39.01
N THR A 84 -3.01 -6.53 37.83
CA THR A 84 -3.19 -5.13 37.38
C THR A 84 -4.64 -4.74 37.11
N LYS A 85 -5.50 -5.74 36.84
CA LYS A 85 -6.88 -5.63 36.30
C LYS A 85 -6.98 -5.11 34.86
N ILE A 86 -5.86 -4.95 34.16
CA ILE A 86 -5.86 -4.73 32.70
C ILE A 86 -6.33 -6.02 32.04
N ARG A 87 -7.33 -5.93 31.16
CA ARG A 87 -7.79 -7.03 30.31
C ARG A 87 -6.90 -7.14 29.09
N VAL A 88 -6.58 -8.36 28.66
CA VAL A 88 -5.69 -8.59 27.52
C VAL A 88 -6.28 -9.56 26.49
N ILE A 89 -6.22 -9.17 25.22
CA ILE A 89 -6.33 -10.09 24.08
C ILE A 89 -4.91 -10.52 23.73
N ILE A 90 -4.66 -11.82 23.72
CA ILE A 90 -3.41 -12.39 23.20
C ILE A 90 -3.66 -12.91 21.79
N SER A 91 -2.64 -12.86 20.92
CA SER A 91 -2.77 -13.38 19.56
C SER A 91 -1.93 -14.64 19.35
N VAL A 92 -2.36 -15.47 18.42
CA VAL A 92 -1.60 -16.61 17.89
C VAL A 92 -0.88 -16.11 16.63
N PRO A 93 0.46 -15.97 16.62
CA PRO A 93 1.17 -15.51 15.43
C PRO A 93 0.92 -16.42 14.22
N ASN A 94 0.83 -15.83 13.02
CA ASN A 94 0.46 -16.55 11.79
C ASN A 94 1.34 -17.78 11.50
N ASN A 95 2.63 -17.74 11.87
CA ASN A 95 3.56 -18.87 11.70
C ASN A 95 3.28 -20.07 12.64
N GLN A 96 2.48 -19.91 13.69
CA GLN A 96 2.05 -21.00 14.58
C GLN A 96 0.74 -21.67 14.12
N LEU A 97 0.00 -21.03 13.19
CA LEU A 97 -1.34 -21.44 12.78
C LEU A 97 -1.38 -22.88 12.23
N LEU A 98 -0.41 -23.25 11.39
CA LEU A 98 -0.27 -24.60 10.83
C LEU A 98 -0.12 -25.66 11.93
N ALA A 99 0.76 -25.43 12.90
CA ALA A 99 1.05 -26.39 13.97
C ALA A 99 -0.14 -26.59 14.94
N ILE A 100 -0.96 -25.56 15.12
CA ILE A 100 -2.16 -25.56 15.98
C ILE A 100 -3.36 -26.17 15.24
N GLY A 101 -3.60 -25.75 13.98
CA GLY A 101 -4.70 -26.25 13.15
C GLY A 101 -4.55 -27.71 12.74
N SER A 102 -3.33 -28.25 12.69
CA SER A 102 -3.08 -29.67 12.41
C SER A 102 -3.11 -30.59 13.65
N SER A 103 -3.25 -30.07 14.87
CA SER A 103 -3.09 -30.88 16.09
C SER A 103 -3.78 -30.29 17.33
N ASN A 104 -4.87 -30.94 17.75
CA ASN A 104 -5.57 -30.63 19.01
C ASN A 104 -4.63 -30.71 20.23
N THR A 105 -3.65 -31.61 20.22
CA THR A 105 -2.64 -31.73 21.29
C THR A 105 -1.71 -30.52 21.33
N THR A 106 -1.36 -29.97 20.17
CA THR A 106 -0.58 -28.72 20.07
C THR A 106 -1.42 -27.54 20.58
N ALA A 107 -2.69 -27.44 20.17
CA ALA A 107 -3.61 -26.42 20.65
C ALA A 107 -3.82 -26.48 22.18
N ALA A 108 -3.98 -27.68 22.74
CA ALA A 108 -4.08 -27.90 24.19
C ALA A 108 -2.79 -27.51 24.94
N THR A 109 -1.63 -27.83 24.37
CA THR A 109 -0.33 -27.43 24.92
C THR A 109 -0.15 -25.91 24.88
N TRP A 110 -0.59 -25.26 23.79
CA TRP A 110 -0.56 -23.80 23.63
C TRP A 110 -1.43 -23.11 24.69
N VAL A 111 -2.70 -23.51 24.83
CA VAL A 111 -3.61 -22.97 25.86
C VAL A 111 -3.08 -23.24 27.27
N GLY A 112 -2.53 -24.43 27.53
CA GLY A 112 -1.92 -24.76 28.82
C GLY A 112 -0.75 -23.84 29.18
N ARG A 113 0.14 -23.56 28.21
CA ARG A 113 1.35 -22.74 28.40
C ARG A 113 1.09 -21.23 28.40
N ASN A 114 0.20 -20.76 27.54
CA ASN A 114 0.05 -19.33 27.23
C ASN A 114 -1.21 -18.69 27.83
N VAL A 115 -2.18 -19.50 28.29
CA VAL A 115 -3.43 -19.01 28.91
C VAL A 115 -3.56 -19.49 30.35
N ALA A 116 -3.64 -20.81 30.55
CA ALA A 116 -3.92 -21.41 31.86
C ALA A 116 -2.78 -21.21 32.88
N ALA A 117 -1.56 -20.92 32.43
CA ALA A 117 -0.43 -20.57 33.29
C ALA A 117 -0.55 -19.18 33.93
N TYR A 118 -1.32 -18.26 33.33
CA TYR A 118 -1.41 -16.85 33.76
C TYR A 118 -2.81 -16.47 34.29
N TYR A 119 -3.87 -17.04 33.71
CA TYR A 119 -5.24 -16.84 34.18
C TYR A 119 -5.46 -17.55 35.55
N PRO A 120 -6.18 -16.97 36.52
CA PRO A 120 -6.88 -15.67 36.52
C PRO A 120 -6.04 -14.51 37.05
N GLN A 121 -4.72 -14.67 37.27
CA GLN A 121 -3.88 -13.57 37.76
C GLN A 121 -3.77 -12.46 36.70
N THR A 122 -3.60 -12.83 35.44
CA THR A 122 -3.68 -11.94 34.28
C THR A 122 -5.02 -12.16 33.58
N LEU A 123 -5.77 -11.07 33.34
CA LEU A 123 -7.15 -11.13 32.83
C LEU A 123 -7.16 -11.25 31.30
N ILE A 124 -6.79 -12.43 30.79
CA ILE A 124 -6.97 -12.78 29.38
C ILE A 124 -8.48 -12.85 29.09
N THR A 125 -8.96 -12.13 28.07
CA THR A 125 -10.39 -12.08 27.69
C THR A 125 -10.69 -12.66 26.31
N ALA A 126 -9.72 -12.67 25.40
CA ALA A 126 -9.85 -13.37 24.13
C ALA A 126 -8.49 -13.88 23.60
N ILE A 127 -8.59 -14.87 22.71
CA ILE A 127 -7.52 -15.31 21.81
C ILE A 127 -7.88 -14.86 20.40
N ALA A 128 -7.02 -14.04 19.80
CA ALA A 128 -7.04 -13.72 18.37
C ALA A 128 -6.22 -14.79 17.63
N VAL A 129 -6.85 -15.59 16.77
CA VAL A 129 -6.20 -16.71 16.08
C VAL A 129 -5.67 -16.25 14.74
N GLY A 130 -4.38 -15.96 14.67
CA GLY A 130 -3.77 -15.26 13.54
C GLY A 130 -4.07 -13.76 13.56
N ASP A 131 -3.61 -13.08 12.51
CA ASP A 131 -3.91 -11.70 12.19
C ASP A 131 -4.01 -11.54 10.67
N GLU A 132 -5.14 -11.03 10.19
CA GLU A 132 -5.50 -10.87 8.77
C GLU A 132 -5.22 -12.10 7.86
N VAL A 133 -5.30 -13.32 8.40
CA VAL A 133 -4.87 -14.56 7.72
C VAL A 133 -5.48 -14.73 6.32
N LEU A 134 -6.75 -14.39 6.15
CA LEU A 134 -7.49 -14.54 4.88
C LEU A 134 -6.95 -13.65 3.74
N THR A 135 -6.14 -12.64 4.06
CA THR A 135 -5.56 -11.68 3.12
C THR A 135 -4.03 -11.69 3.12
N THR A 136 -3.39 -11.96 4.27
CA THR A 136 -1.92 -12.04 4.38
C THR A 136 -1.35 -13.40 3.99
N ILE A 137 -2.06 -14.50 4.30
CA ILE A 137 -1.65 -15.87 3.92
C ILE A 137 -2.88 -16.68 3.45
N PRO A 138 -3.48 -16.36 2.27
CA PRO A 138 -4.73 -16.98 1.83
C PRO A 138 -4.67 -18.51 1.71
N SER A 139 -3.49 -19.08 1.41
CA SER A 139 -3.26 -20.54 1.39
C SER A 139 -3.49 -21.22 2.74
N SER A 140 -3.41 -20.48 3.86
CA SER A 140 -3.69 -20.98 5.21
C SER A 140 -5.16 -20.84 5.63
N ALA A 141 -6.02 -20.21 4.82
CA ALA A 141 -7.44 -20.03 5.13
C ALA A 141 -8.19 -21.35 5.48
N PRO A 142 -7.92 -22.51 4.85
CA PRO A 142 -8.55 -23.78 5.24
C PRO A 142 -8.20 -24.27 6.65
N LEU A 143 -7.08 -23.82 7.21
CA LEU A 143 -6.59 -24.22 8.55
C LEU A 143 -7.11 -23.31 9.67
N LEU A 144 -7.64 -22.13 9.33
CA LEU A 144 -8.03 -21.10 10.28
C LEU A 144 -9.17 -21.54 11.21
N VAL A 145 -10.26 -22.06 10.66
CA VAL A 145 -11.40 -22.55 11.46
C VAL A 145 -11.02 -23.81 12.28
N PRO A 146 -10.31 -24.83 11.72
CA PRO A 146 -9.77 -25.93 12.52
C PRO A 146 -8.87 -25.50 13.70
N ALA A 147 -8.03 -24.47 13.53
CA ALA A 147 -7.22 -23.92 14.62
C ALA A 147 -8.09 -23.25 15.70
N ILE A 148 -9.08 -22.45 15.29
CA ILE A 148 -10.06 -21.82 16.19
C ILE A 148 -10.85 -22.87 16.99
N GLU A 149 -11.37 -23.91 16.33
CA GLU A 149 -12.10 -25.00 17.00
C GLU A 149 -11.20 -25.82 17.94
N SER A 150 -9.93 -26.03 17.58
CA SER A 150 -8.96 -26.75 18.42
C SER A 150 -8.59 -25.96 19.68
N LEU A 151 -8.36 -24.65 19.57
CA LEU A 151 -8.09 -23.76 20.70
C LEU A 151 -9.33 -23.60 21.60
N TYR A 152 -10.52 -23.48 21.01
CA TYR A 152 -11.78 -23.48 21.77
C TYR A 152 -12.00 -24.79 22.52
N SER A 153 -11.74 -25.93 21.88
CA SER A 153 -11.83 -27.26 22.54
C SER A 153 -10.86 -27.38 23.72
N ALA A 154 -9.66 -26.80 23.61
CA ALA A 154 -8.71 -26.72 24.71
C ALA A 154 -9.19 -25.79 25.85
N LEU A 155 -9.80 -24.63 25.54
CA LEU A 155 -10.44 -23.77 26.54
C LEU A 155 -11.66 -24.43 27.21
N VAL A 156 -12.40 -25.29 26.50
CA VAL A 156 -13.47 -26.11 27.08
C VAL A 156 -12.89 -27.12 28.07
N ALA A 157 -11.84 -27.85 27.68
CA ALA A 157 -11.15 -28.79 28.57
C ALA A 157 -10.53 -28.11 29.81
N ALA A 158 -10.09 -26.85 29.69
CA ALA A 158 -9.59 -26.04 30.79
C ALA A 158 -10.69 -25.34 31.62
N ASN A 159 -11.97 -25.46 31.25
CA ASN A 159 -13.11 -24.71 31.82
C ASN A 159 -13.00 -23.17 31.73
N LEU A 160 -12.28 -22.65 30.72
CA LEU A 160 -12.06 -21.20 30.51
C LEU A 160 -12.92 -20.60 29.38
N HIS A 161 -13.59 -21.44 28.58
CA HIS A 161 -14.39 -21.04 27.41
C HIS A 161 -15.57 -20.07 27.66
N THR A 162 -16.03 -19.95 28.91
CA THR A 162 -17.05 -18.95 29.27
C THR A 162 -16.45 -17.54 29.33
N GLU A 163 -15.27 -17.41 29.94
CA GLU A 163 -14.59 -16.15 30.22
C GLU A 163 -13.72 -15.68 29.04
N ILE A 164 -13.11 -16.61 28.30
CA ILE A 164 -12.15 -16.34 27.23
C ILE A 164 -12.77 -16.68 25.87
N LYS A 165 -12.92 -15.68 25.00
CA LYS A 165 -13.45 -15.85 23.64
C LYS A 165 -12.36 -16.24 22.64
N VAL A 166 -12.77 -16.80 21.50
CA VAL A 166 -11.85 -17.13 20.39
C VAL A 166 -12.42 -16.57 19.09
N SER A 167 -11.61 -15.85 18.33
CA SER A 167 -11.98 -15.28 17.03
C SER A 167 -10.71 -15.04 16.20
N THR A 168 -10.81 -14.43 15.03
CA THR A 168 -9.69 -14.10 14.13
C THR A 168 -9.84 -12.65 13.63
N PRO A 169 -8.88 -11.75 13.88
CA PRO A 169 -8.81 -10.46 13.23
C PRO A 169 -8.83 -10.62 11.70
N CYS A 170 -9.66 -9.82 11.05
CA CYS A 170 -9.85 -9.84 9.60
C CYS A 170 -9.74 -8.42 9.03
N ALA A 171 -9.01 -8.29 7.92
CA ALA A 171 -8.89 -7.05 7.18
C ALA A 171 -10.25 -6.56 6.68
N ALA A 172 -10.47 -5.24 6.65
CA ALA A 172 -11.66 -4.65 6.01
C ALA A 172 -11.88 -5.10 4.55
N SER A 173 -10.81 -5.49 3.84
CA SER A 173 -10.82 -5.94 2.44
C SER A 173 -11.46 -7.32 2.21
N ILE A 174 -11.85 -8.08 3.25
CA ILE A 174 -12.71 -9.26 3.06
C ILE A 174 -14.16 -8.89 2.69
N VAL A 175 -14.56 -7.64 2.92
CA VAL A 175 -15.84 -7.07 2.48
C VAL A 175 -15.65 -6.33 1.15
N LEU A 176 -16.42 -6.75 0.15
CA LEU A 176 -16.47 -6.13 -1.17
C LEU A 176 -17.64 -5.13 -1.26
N ASP A 177 -17.45 -4.11 -2.09
CA ASP A 177 -18.34 -2.96 -2.27
C ASP A 177 -18.96 -2.40 -0.96
N PRO A 178 -18.16 -2.08 0.08
CA PRO A 178 -18.66 -1.63 1.40
C PRO A 178 -19.40 -0.28 1.41
N PHE A 179 -19.48 0.42 0.27
CA PHE A 179 -20.15 1.71 0.15
C PHE A 179 -21.05 1.71 -1.11
N PRO A 180 -22.39 1.80 -0.98
CA PRO A 180 -23.14 2.00 0.27
C PRO A 180 -23.21 0.71 1.13
N PRO A 181 -23.19 0.81 2.48
CA PRO A 181 -23.10 -0.35 3.37
C PRO A 181 -24.14 -1.46 3.13
N SER A 182 -25.36 -1.12 2.73
CA SER A 182 -26.42 -2.11 2.45
C SER A 182 -26.19 -2.99 1.21
N GLN A 183 -25.21 -2.66 0.37
CA GLN A 183 -24.81 -3.47 -0.80
C GLN A 183 -23.57 -4.32 -0.53
N ALA A 184 -22.96 -4.19 0.65
CA ALA A 184 -21.74 -4.89 1.03
C ALA A 184 -21.93 -6.41 1.13
N PHE A 185 -20.92 -7.15 0.71
CA PHE A 185 -20.89 -8.62 0.81
C PHE A 185 -19.48 -9.14 1.04
N PHE A 186 -19.34 -10.27 1.73
CA PHE A 186 -18.04 -10.94 1.87
C PHE A 186 -17.57 -11.50 0.54
N ASN A 187 -16.27 -11.45 0.29
CA ASN A 187 -15.65 -11.97 -0.93
C ASN A 187 -16.06 -13.44 -1.20
N GLN A 188 -16.59 -13.71 -2.39
CA GLN A 188 -17.25 -14.97 -2.74
C GLN A 188 -16.31 -16.19 -2.69
N SER A 189 -15.00 -15.99 -2.89
CA SER A 189 -13.98 -17.04 -2.75
C SER A 189 -13.77 -17.45 -1.28
N LEU A 190 -13.94 -16.52 -0.34
CA LEU A 190 -13.77 -16.73 1.09
C LEU A 190 -15.06 -17.21 1.78
N SER A 191 -16.22 -17.14 1.13
CA SER A 191 -17.53 -17.41 1.74
C SER A 191 -17.63 -18.79 2.41
N SER A 192 -16.90 -19.81 1.93
CA SER A 192 -16.87 -21.14 2.57
C SER A 192 -16.25 -21.08 3.97
N VAL A 193 -15.11 -20.38 4.11
CA VAL A 193 -14.39 -20.22 5.39
C VAL A 193 -15.13 -19.24 6.29
N ILE A 194 -15.60 -18.12 5.73
CA ILE A 194 -16.34 -17.09 6.48
C ILE A 194 -17.67 -17.63 7.01
N SER A 195 -18.41 -18.46 6.25
CA SER A 195 -19.65 -19.07 6.74
C SER A 195 -19.40 -20.00 7.94
N GLN A 196 -18.34 -20.80 7.89
CA GLN A 196 -17.95 -21.68 9.00
C GLN A 196 -17.49 -20.88 10.22
N LEU A 197 -16.71 -19.81 10.01
CA LEU A 197 -16.28 -18.88 11.06
C LEU A 197 -17.50 -18.22 11.74
N LEU A 198 -18.43 -17.65 10.98
CA LEU A 198 -19.60 -16.98 11.54
C LEU A 198 -20.52 -17.96 12.30
N GLN A 199 -20.67 -19.20 11.81
CA GLN A 199 -21.39 -20.26 12.55
C GLN A 199 -20.68 -20.62 13.86
N PHE A 200 -19.34 -20.70 13.87
CA PHE A 200 -18.56 -20.88 15.10
C PHE A 200 -18.74 -19.71 16.08
N LEU A 201 -18.66 -18.47 15.60
CA LEU A 201 -18.76 -17.26 16.42
C LEU A 201 -20.15 -17.14 17.06
N SER A 202 -21.22 -17.36 16.28
CA SER A 202 -22.61 -17.46 16.77
C SER A 202 -22.75 -18.54 17.86
N ARG A 203 -22.32 -19.78 17.56
CA ARG A 203 -22.39 -20.93 18.48
C ARG A 203 -21.66 -20.69 19.80
N THR A 204 -20.55 -19.94 19.79
CA THR A 204 -19.72 -19.66 20.99
C THR A 204 -20.01 -18.31 21.66
N LYS A 205 -20.82 -17.45 21.03
CA LYS A 205 -21.03 -16.04 21.41
C LYS A 205 -19.70 -15.27 21.50
N SER A 206 -18.84 -15.49 20.50
CA SER A 206 -17.59 -14.77 20.31
C SER A 206 -17.78 -13.66 19.26
N PRO A 207 -17.10 -12.50 19.37
CA PRO A 207 -17.27 -11.40 18.42
C PRO A 207 -16.55 -11.69 17.09
N MET A 208 -17.03 -11.10 15.99
CA MET A 208 -16.25 -10.97 14.75
C MET A 208 -15.19 -9.89 14.97
N MET A 209 -13.90 -10.25 14.87
CA MET A 209 -12.79 -9.31 15.02
C MET A 209 -12.46 -8.68 13.66
N MET A 210 -12.50 -7.35 13.57
CA MET A 210 -12.28 -6.62 12.32
C MET A 210 -11.24 -5.50 12.50
N ASN A 211 -10.29 -5.42 11.56
CA ASN A 211 -9.33 -4.34 11.44
C ASN A 211 -9.90 -3.30 10.45
N LEU A 212 -10.35 -2.14 10.95
CA LEU A 212 -11.14 -1.16 10.19
C LEU A 212 -10.45 0.20 10.18
N TYR A 213 -9.90 0.59 9.03
CA TYR A 213 -9.10 1.81 8.87
C TYR A 213 -9.75 2.85 7.93
N PRO A 214 -10.52 3.82 8.45
CA PRO A 214 -11.03 4.96 7.69
C PRO A 214 -9.98 5.79 6.94
N TYR A 215 -8.72 5.80 7.43
CA TYR A 215 -7.59 6.41 6.73
C TYR A 215 -7.39 5.84 5.33
N TYR A 216 -7.29 4.51 5.20
CA TYR A 216 -7.10 3.85 3.90
C TYR A 216 -8.31 4.04 2.99
N VAL A 217 -9.54 3.96 3.54
CA VAL A 217 -10.77 4.24 2.78
C VAL A 217 -10.76 5.66 2.21
N PHE A 218 -10.37 6.66 3.00
CA PHE A 218 -10.25 8.04 2.56
C PHE A 218 -9.20 8.21 1.44
N MET A 219 -7.98 7.71 1.67
CA MET A 219 -6.87 7.80 0.73
C MET A 219 -7.17 7.15 -0.62
N GLN A 220 -7.82 5.98 -0.61
CA GLN A 220 -8.17 5.24 -1.84
C GLN A 220 -9.33 5.91 -2.62
N ASN A 221 -10.28 6.55 -1.95
CA ASN A 221 -11.48 7.13 -2.57
C ASN A 221 -11.29 8.51 -3.22
N LYS A 222 -10.06 9.05 -3.28
CA LYS A 222 -9.68 10.25 -4.07
C LYS A 222 -10.60 11.46 -3.88
N GLY A 223 -11.10 11.67 -2.67
CA GLY A 223 -11.98 12.79 -2.30
C GLY A 223 -13.47 12.60 -2.56
N VAL A 224 -13.94 11.39 -2.93
CA VAL A 224 -15.37 11.05 -2.90
C VAL A 224 -15.88 11.00 -1.45
N VAL A 225 -15.07 10.42 -0.55
CA VAL A 225 -15.29 10.46 0.89
C VAL A 225 -14.69 11.77 1.44
N PRO A 226 -15.46 12.64 2.12
CA PRO A 226 -14.92 13.86 2.73
C PRO A 226 -13.97 13.54 3.89
N LEU A 227 -12.84 14.26 3.99
CA LEU A 227 -11.90 14.11 5.12
C LEU A 227 -12.61 14.29 6.48
N ASP A 228 -13.50 15.27 6.58
CA ASP A 228 -14.28 15.54 7.79
C ASP A 228 -15.15 14.33 8.20
N ASN A 229 -15.70 13.57 7.24
CA ASN A 229 -16.47 12.35 7.50
C ASN A 229 -15.56 11.27 8.11
N SER A 230 -14.39 11.05 7.52
CA SER A 230 -13.40 10.09 8.04
C SER A 230 -12.84 10.47 9.42
N LEU A 231 -12.86 11.75 9.78
CA LEU A 231 -12.38 12.29 11.06
C LEU A 231 -13.50 12.52 12.10
N PHE A 232 -14.71 11.99 11.89
CA PHE A 232 -15.91 12.20 12.74
C PHE A 232 -16.31 13.68 12.94
N ARG A 233 -15.86 14.59 12.08
CA ARG A 233 -16.19 16.02 12.16
C ARG A 233 -17.60 16.29 11.60
N PRO A 234 -18.37 17.23 12.18
CA PRO A 234 -19.73 17.52 11.70
C PRO A 234 -19.78 17.94 10.23
N LEU A 235 -20.63 17.25 9.46
CA LEU A 235 -20.86 17.52 8.04
C LEU A 235 -22.04 18.48 7.86
N THR A 236 -22.06 19.18 6.72
CA THR A 236 -23.30 19.76 6.20
C THR A 236 -24.20 18.63 5.66
N PRO A 237 -25.54 18.67 5.82
CA PRO A 237 -26.42 17.59 5.35
C PRO A 237 -26.30 17.22 3.86
N SER A 238 -25.83 18.14 3.01
CA SER A 238 -25.51 17.89 1.60
C SER A 238 -24.18 17.14 1.34
N LYS A 239 -23.47 16.74 2.40
CA LYS A 239 -22.21 15.96 2.39
C LYS A 239 -22.27 14.71 3.29
N GLU A 240 -23.38 14.47 3.98
CA GLU A 240 -23.58 13.23 4.72
C GLU A 240 -23.63 12.04 3.75
N MET A 241 -23.09 10.90 4.17
CA MET A 241 -23.15 9.69 3.36
C MET A 241 -24.49 9.00 3.59
N VAL A 242 -25.45 9.21 2.69
CA VAL A 242 -26.76 8.57 2.75
C VAL A 242 -26.74 7.27 1.95
N ASP A 243 -27.08 6.16 2.59
CA ASP A 243 -27.27 4.88 1.92
C ASP A 243 -28.59 4.91 1.09
N PRO A 244 -28.55 4.68 -0.24
CA PRO A 244 -29.71 4.88 -1.10
C PRO A 244 -30.76 3.77 -1.00
N ASN A 245 -30.45 2.62 -0.41
CA ASN A 245 -31.36 1.47 -0.32
C ASN A 245 -32.09 1.43 1.03
N THR A 246 -31.44 1.94 2.09
CA THR A 246 -31.94 1.91 3.48
C THR A 246 -32.29 3.31 4.03
N LEU A 247 -31.82 4.37 3.37
CA LEU A 247 -31.93 5.77 3.82
C LEU A 247 -31.27 6.03 5.19
N LEU A 248 -30.27 5.22 5.57
CA LEU A 248 -29.43 5.45 6.73
C LEU A 248 -28.41 6.55 6.45
N HIS A 249 -28.26 7.47 7.41
CA HIS A 249 -27.35 8.61 7.33
C HIS A 249 -26.06 8.31 8.12
N TYR A 250 -24.94 8.17 7.42
CA TYR A 250 -23.64 7.92 8.03
C TYR A 250 -22.87 9.23 8.18
N THR A 251 -22.70 9.65 9.44
CA THR A 251 -21.98 10.86 9.85
C THR A 251 -20.47 10.70 9.81
N ASN A 252 -19.99 9.45 9.92
CA ASN A 252 -18.59 9.07 9.85
C ASN A 252 -18.40 7.76 9.07
N VAL A 253 -17.16 7.48 8.68
CA VAL A 253 -16.80 6.30 7.86
C VAL A 253 -16.75 5.01 8.67
N LEU A 254 -16.39 5.06 9.97
CA LEU A 254 -16.21 3.84 10.76
C LEU A 254 -17.55 3.10 10.97
N ASP A 255 -18.61 3.82 11.32
CA ASP A 255 -19.97 3.24 11.45
C ASP A 255 -20.42 2.57 10.15
N ALA A 256 -20.09 3.18 9.00
CA ALA A 256 -20.40 2.63 7.69
C ALA A 256 -19.57 1.37 7.37
N MET A 257 -18.32 1.31 7.80
CA MET A 257 -17.51 0.09 7.69
C MET A 257 -18.05 -1.02 8.60
N ILE A 258 -18.42 -0.71 9.85
CA ILE A 258 -19.04 -1.65 10.78
C ILE A 258 -20.37 -2.18 10.22
N ASP A 259 -21.24 -1.29 9.72
CA ASP A 259 -22.53 -1.70 9.15
C ASP A 259 -22.36 -2.48 7.84
N SER A 260 -21.33 -2.20 7.03
CA SER A 260 -21.01 -3.00 5.84
C SER A 260 -20.69 -4.46 6.18
N VAL A 261 -20.06 -4.71 7.34
CA VAL A 261 -19.82 -6.06 7.87
C VAL A 261 -21.13 -6.66 8.40
N TYR A 262 -21.98 -5.91 9.12
CA TYR A 262 -23.31 -6.39 9.55
C TYR A 262 -24.21 -6.77 8.36
N PHE A 263 -24.27 -5.97 7.29
CA PHE A 263 -24.98 -6.33 6.06
C PHE A 263 -24.36 -7.56 5.38
N SER A 264 -23.03 -7.68 5.36
CA SER A 264 -22.34 -8.87 4.82
C SER A 264 -22.65 -10.15 5.60
N MET A 265 -22.74 -10.09 6.95
CA MET A 265 -23.16 -11.22 7.78
C MET A 265 -24.64 -11.58 7.57
N LYS A 266 -25.50 -10.55 7.46
CA LYS A 266 -26.94 -10.71 7.18
C LYS A 266 -27.21 -11.38 5.84
N ASN A 267 -26.39 -11.12 4.81
CA ASN A 267 -26.44 -11.80 3.52
C ASN A 267 -26.09 -13.30 3.61
N LEU A 268 -25.40 -13.73 4.67
CA LEU A 268 -25.16 -15.14 5.03
C LEU A 268 -26.16 -15.67 6.09
N ASN A 269 -27.24 -14.93 6.38
CA ASN A 269 -28.25 -15.20 7.41
C ASN A 269 -27.75 -15.19 8.87
N VAL A 270 -26.61 -14.56 9.16
CA VAL A 270 -26.07 -14.40 10.52
C VAL A 270 -26.33 -12.96 11.00
N THR A 271 -26.87 -12.82 12.22
CA THR A 271 -27.33 -11.50 12.75
C THR A 271 -27.11 -11.34 14.26
N ASP A 272 -26.57 -12.35 14.93
CA ASP A 272 -26.34 -12.43 16.38
C ASP A 272 -24.87 -12.24 16.78
N VAL A 273 -23.96 -12.30 15.81
CA VAL A 273 -22.52 -12.05 15.99
C VAL A 273 -22.26 -10.54 16.02
N VAL A 274 -21.79 -10.04 17.16
CA VAL A 274 -21.37 -8.63 17.33
C VAL A 274 -19.96 -8.40 16.79
N ILE A 275 -19.68 -7.18 16.34
CA ILE A 275 -18.36 -6.77 15.84
C ILE A 275 -17.51 -6.22 16.99
N LEU A 276 -16.23 -6.62 17.02
CA LEU A 276 -15.17 -6.02 17.82
C LEU A 276 -14.14 -5.41 16.86
N VAL A 277 -13.86 -4.12 16.98
CA VAL A 277 -12.85 -3.46 16.15
C VAL A 277 -11.48 -3.72 16.79
N THR A 278 -10.72 -4.67 16.27
CA THR A 278 -9.41 -5.07 16.81
C THR A 278 -8.29 -4.11 16.43
N GLU A 279 -8.46 -3.35 15.35
CA GLU A 279 -7.55 -2.28 14.96
C GLU A 279 -8.32 -1.16 14.29
N THR A 280 -8.00 0.07 14.67
CA THR A 280 -8.41 1.28 13.98
C THR A 280 -7.55 2.46 14.45
N GLY A 281 -7.26 3.42 13.57
CA GLY A 281 -6.35 4.52 13.87
C GLY A 281 -6.10 5.43 12.68
N TRP A 282 -5.12 6.32 12.81
CA TRP A 282 -4.69 7.24 11.76
C TRP A 282 -3.21 7.63 11.95
N PRO A 283 -2.36 7.55 10.91
CA PRO A 283 -0.92 7.80 11.07
C PRO A 283 -0.60 9.29 11.19
N SER A 284 0.31 9.62 12.12
CA SER A 284 0.71 11.00 12.46
C SER A 284 1.68 11.64 11.47
N LYS A 285 2.31 10.85 10.59
CA LYS A 285 3.34 11.28 9.63
C LYS A 285 3.52 10.24 8.52
N GLY A 286 3.29 10.62 7.26
CA GLY A 286 3.47 9.75 6.09
C GLY A 286 4.56 10.22 5.12
N ASP A 287 4.64 9.56 3.95
CA ASP A 287 5.50 10.02 2.84
C ASP A 287 4.83 11.10 1.97
N SER A 288 5.50 11.57 0.92
CA SER A 288 4.96 12.62 0.01
C SER A 288 3.65 12.25 -0.74
N LYS A 289 3.26 10.98 -0.76
CA LYS A 289 2.00 10.44 -1.31
C LYS A 289 0.90 10.39 -0.25
N GLU A 290 1.25 10.59 1.02
CA GLU A 290 0.38 10.51 2.20
C GLU A 290 0.21 11.86 2.93
N PRO A 291 -0.14 12.97 2.24
CA PRO A 291 -0.15 14.31 2.83
C PRO A 291 -1.22 14.53 3.92
N TYR A 292 -2.04 13.52 4.20
CA TYR A 292 -3.07 13.54 5.25
C TYR A 292 -2.68 12.73 6.49
N ALA A 293 -1.57 11.99 6.44
CA ALA A 293 -0.92 11.40 7.61
C ALA A 293 -0.19 12.52 8.37
N THR A 294 -0.92 13.19 9.28
CA THR A 294 -0.47 14.36 10.02
C THR A 294 -0.92 14.29 11.48
N ILE A 295 -0.15 14.90 12.37
CA ILE A 295 -0.40 14.97 13.82
C ILE A 295 -1.83 15.48 14.10
N ASP A 296 -2.24 16.59 13.49
CA ASP A 296 -3.59 17.18 13.66
C ASP A 296 -4.73 16.23 13.26
N ASN A 297 -4.54 15.42 12.22
CA ASN A 297 -5.55 14.45 11.77
C ASN A 297 -5.54 13.20 12.66
N ALA A 298 -4.36 12.75 13.11
CA ALA A 298 -4.22 11.60 14.00
C ALA A 298 -4.83 11.85 15.39
N ASP A 299 -4.59 13.03 15.97
CA ASP A 299 -5.32 13.51 17.14
C ASP A 299 -6.83 13.56 16.86
N THR A 300 -7.26 14.32 15.85
CA THR A 300 -8.70 14.48 15.56
C THR A 300 -9.40 13.12 15.46
N TYR A 301 -8.81 12.18 14.73
CA TYR A 301 -9.36 10.84 14.53
C TYR A 301 -9.49 10.08 15.86
N ASN A 302 -8.37 9.91 16.58
CA ASN A 302 -8.32 9.10 17.79
C ASN A 302 -9.12 9.75 18.94
N SER A 303 -9.08 11.07 19.09
CA SER A 303 -9.86 11.83 20.07
C SER A 303 -11.36 11.68 19.84
N ASN A 304 -11.83 11.84 18.59
CA ASN A 304 -13.26 11.71 18.27
C ASN A 304 -13.74 10.26 18.32
N LEU A 305 -12.90 9.28 17.94
CA LEU A 305 -13.21 7.85 18.07
C LEU A 305 -13.44 7.47 19.53
N ILE A 306 -12.52 7.84 20.43
CA ILE A 306 -12.66 7.57 21.86
C ILE A 306 -13.97 8.15 22.38
N LYS A 307 -14.28 9.40 22.00
CA LYS A 307 -15.53 10.05 22.36
C LYS A 307 -16.75 9.31 21.82
N HIS A 308 -16.78 8.95 20.53
CA HIS A 308 -17.91 8.23 19.91
C HIS A 308 -18.24 6.93 20.66
N VAL A 309 -17.21 6.14 21.01
CA VAL A 309 -17.38 4.87 21.76
C VAL A 309 -17.96 5.12 23.16
N PHE A 310 -17.50 6.16 23.88
CA PHE A 310 -17.99 6.49 25.21
C PHE A 310 -19.33 7.25 25.25
N ASP A 311 -19.67 8.00 24.21
CA ASP A 311 -21.01 8.60 24.00
C ASP A 311 -22.09 7.53 23.73
N ARG A 312 -21.67 6.29 23.38
CA ARG A 312 -22.52 5.12 23.11
C ARG A 312 -23.55 5.36 22.00
N SER A 313 -23.10 5.97 20.90
CA SER A 313 -23.96 6.36 19.78
C SER A 313 -24.52 5.18 18.98
N GLY A 314 -23.86 4.01 19.04
CA GLY A 314 -24.09 2.89 18.13
C GLY A 314 -23.80 3.26 16.67
N THR A 315 -24.23 2.41 15.74
CA THR A 315 -24.19 2.70 14.30
C THR A 315 -25.60 3.02 13.77
N PRO A 316 -25.75 3.58 12.56
CA PRO A 316 -27.06 3.81 11.96
C PRO A 316 -27.93 2.55 11.80
N LEU A 317 -27.35 1.38 11.57
CA LEU A 317 -28.08 0.10 11.53
C LEU A 317 -28.36 -0.46 12.94
N HIS A 318 -27.41 -0.33 13.86
CA HIS A 318 -27.47 -0.85 15.23
C HIS A 318 -27.24 0.24 16.29
N PRO A 319 -28.17 1.20 16.45
CA PRO A 319 -28.05 2.28 17.44
C PRO A 319 -28.13 1.76 18.89
N GLU A 320 -28.56 0.52 19.12
CA GLU A 320 -28.59 -0.13 20.43
C GLU A 320 -27.28 -0.80 20.86
N ILE A 321 -26.30 -0.96 19.94
CA ILE A 321 -25.01 -1.61 20.19
C ILE A 321 -23.88 -0.69 19.71
N THR A 322 -23.02 -0.24 20.64
CA THR A 322 -21.74 0.39 20.29
C THR A 322 -20.65 -0.66 20.36
N SER A 323 -19.90 -0.84 19.27
CA SER A 323 -18.76 -1.76 19.21
C SER A 323 -17.60 -1.21 20.04
N SER A 324 -16.96 -2.04 20.86
CA SER A 324 -15.66 -1.70 21.45
C SER A 324 -14.58 -1.63 20.38
N ALA A 325 -13.56 -0.80 20.60
CA ALA A 325 -12.48 -0.57 19.63
C ALA A 325 -11.09 -0.58 20.29
N TYR A 326 -10.10 -1.13 19.58
CA TYR A 326 -8.69 -1.07 19.95
C TYR A 326 -7.96 -0.09 19.03
N LEU A 327 -7.39 0.94 19.62
CA LEU A 327 -6.57 1.93 18.93
C LEU A 327 -5.31 1.25 18.38
N TYR A 328 -5.03 1.45 17.11
CA TYR A 328 -3.77 1.13 16.46
C TYR A 328 -2.96 2.44 16.34
N GLU A 329 -1.95 2.68 17.19
CA GLU A 329 -1.45 1.79 18.27
C GLU A 329 -0.83 2.57 19.45
N LEU A 330 -0.28 1.86 20.45
CA LEU A 330 0.29 2.52 21.63
C LEU A 330 1.60 3.28 21.33
N PHE A 331 2.53 2.69 20.58
CA PHE A 331 3.86 3.27 20.32
C PHE A 331 4.16 3.38 18.83
N ASN A 332 4.95 4.38 18.44
CA ASN A 332 5.54 4.44 17.10
C ASN A 332 6.60 3.34 16.95
N GLU A 333 6.33 2.32 16.13
CA GLU A 333 7.24 1.24 15.77
C GLU A 333 8.34 1.70 14.79
N ASP A 334 9.43 2.25 15.32
CA ASP A 334 10.53 2.81 14.53
C ASP A 334 11.38 1.78 13.76
N LEU A 335 11.11 0.47 13.92
CA LEU A 335 11.70 -0.61 13.13
C LEU A 335 10.83 -1.05 11.94
N ARG A 336 9.59 -0.55 11.79
CA ARG A 336 8.71 -0.86 10.65
C ARG A 336 9.34 -0.44 9.32
N SER A 337 9.15 -1.28 8.31
CA SER A 337 9.56 -0.98 6.92
C SER A 337 8.61 0.03 6.25
N PRO A 338 9.05 0.74 5.19
CA PRO A 338 8.22 1.74 4.50
C PRO A 338 6.88 1.20 3.97
N PRO A 339 5.81 2.02 3.85
CA PRO A 339 5.80 3.49 3.86
C PRO A 339 6.04 4.14 5.23
N VAL A 340 6.31 5.45 5.24
CA VAL A 340 6.69 6.19 6.45
C VAL A 340 5.56 6.18 7.50
N SER A 341 4.30 6.09 7.08
CA SER A 341 3.14 5.96 7.96
C SER A 341 3.22 4.77 8.91
N GLU A 342 3.75 3.62 8.47
CA GLU A 342 3.82 2.39 9.27
C GLU A 342 4.61 2.55 10.57
N ALA A 343 5.64 3.41 10.57
CA ALA A 343 6.42 3.72 11.77
C ALA A 343 5.83 4.88 12.61
N ASN A 344 4.61 5.35 12.31
CA ASN A 344 4.05 6.61 12.83
C ASN A 344 2.55 6.53 13.22
N TRP A 345 2.02 5.33 13.52
CA TRP A 345 0.63 5.11 14.00
C TRP A 345 0.41 5.29 15.51
N GLY A 346 1.49 5.42 16.29
CA GLY A 346 1.44 5.44 17.75
C GLY A 346 0.80 6.68 18.38
N LEU A 347 0.16 6.48 19.53
CA LEU A 347 -0.21 7.57 20.45
C LEU A 347 1.03 8.19 21.13
N PHE A 348 2.06 7.37 21.39
CA PHE A 348 3.30 7.76 22.04
C PHE A 348 4.53 7.37 21.20
N TYR A 349 5.65 8.07 21.38
CA TYR A 349 6.96 7.58 20.95
C TYR A 349 7.47 6.50 21.93
N GLY A 350 8.41 5.65 21.50
CA GLY A 350 8.94 4.56 22.34
C GLY A 350 9.57 5.01 23.68
N ASN A 351 9.98 6.28 23.79
CA ASN A 351 10.39 6.91 25.06
C ASN A 351 9.21 7.30 25.99
N SER A 352 7.99 6.84 25.71
CA SER A 352 6.75 7.16 26.43
C SER A 352 6.27 8.61 26.38
N THR A 353 6.85 9.46 25.52
CA THR A 353 6.33 10.82 25.30
C THR A 353 5.20 10.84 24.28
N PRO A 354 4.14 11.65 24.46
CA PRO A 354 3.01 11.68 23.53
C PRO A 354 3.41 12.23 22.16
N VAL A 355 2.91 11.62 21.08
CA VAL A 355 3.03 12.18 19.72
C VAL A 355 2.07 13.36 19.55
N TYR A 356 0.90 13.26 20.19
CA TYR A 356 -0.13 14.31 20.28
C TYR A 356 -0.96 14.13 21.57
N LEU A 357 -1.75 15.15 21.90
CA LEU A 357 -2.55 15.21 23.11
C LEU A 357 -4.01 14.92 22.78
N LEU A 358 -4.58 13.87 23.35
CA LEU A 358 -5.95 13.48 23.04
C LEU A 358 -6.98 14.36 23.79
N HIS A 359 -7.92 14.93 23.03
CA HIS A 359 -8.92 15.91 23.43
C HIS A 359 -10.27 15.26 23.81
N VAL A 360 -10.22 14.33 24.77
CA VAL A 360 -11.34 13.44 25.13
C VAL A 360 -12.28 13.98 26.22
N SER A 361 -12.51 15.30 26.25
CA SER A 361 -13.27 16.02 27.28
C SER A 361 -14.68 15.45 27.51
N GLY A 362 -14.88 14.78 28.65
CA GLY A 362 -16.15 14.16 29.07
C GLY A 362 -16.16 12.62 29.03
N SER A 363 -15.21 11.98 28.36
CA SER A 363 -15.20 10.54 28.03
C SER A 363 -14.80 9.61 29.20
N GLY A 364 -15.05 10.00 30.45
CA GLY A 364 -14.75 9.19 31.63
C GLY A 364 -13.26 9.11 31.99
N THR A 365 -12.80 7.91 32.37
CA THR A 365 -11.48 7.69 33.00
C THR A 365 -10.46 6.95 32.14
N PHE A 366 -10.72 6.75 30.85
CA PHE A 366 -9.71 6.30 29.88
C PHE A 366 -8.87 7.51 29.46
N LEU A 367 -7.54 7.43 29.54
CA LEU A 367 -6.63 8.57 29.32
C LEU A 367 -7.05 9.81 30.16
N ALA A 368 -7.37 9.55 31.43
CA ALA A 368 -8.26 10.40 32.24
C ALA A 368 -7.79 11.84 32.47
N ASN A 369 -8.80 12.70 32.58
CA ASN A 369 -8.75 14.16 32.53
C ASN A 369 -8.39 14.70 31.16
N ASP A 370 -9.16 15.70 30.75
CA ASP A 370 -8.87 16.62 29.66
C ASP A 370 -7.41 17.11 29.78
N THR A 371 -6.53 16.53 28.95
CA THR A 371 -5.08 16.65 29.13
C THR A 371 -4.63 18.10 29.03
N THR A 372 -5.37 18.95 28.33
CA THR A 372 -5.17 20.41 28.26
C THR A 372 -4.98 21.07 29.62
N ASN A 373 -5.61 20.56 30.69
CA ASN A 373 -5.44 21.11 32.04
C ASN A 373 -4.22 20.55 32.80
N GLN A 374 -3.68 19.39 32.40
CA GLN A 374 -2.53 18.73 33.06
C GLN A 374 -1.32 18.50 32.13
N THR A 375 -1.25 19.22 31.01
CA THR A 375 -0.02 19.36 30.21
C THR A 375 1.02 20.26 30.89
N TYR A 376 2.28 19.90 30.69
CA TYR A 376 3.47 20.65 31.07
C TYR A 376 4.39 20.82 29.87
N CYS A 377 5.17 21.91 29.82
CA CYS A 377 6.19 22.08 28.78
C CYS A 377 7.58 21.80 29.34
N ILE A 378 8.28 20.80 28.79
CA ILE A 378 9.62 20.39 29.23
C ILE A 378 10.63 20.51 28.08
N ALA A 379 11.93 20.55 28.40
CA ALA A 379 12.98 20.57 27.40
C ALA A 379 13.15 19.18 26.75
N ALA A 380 13.18 19.15 25.42
CA ALA A 380 13.21 17.91 24.64
C ALA A 380 14.57 17.19 24.73
N ASP A 381 14.53 15.85 24.64
CA ASP A 381 15.74 15.02 24.65
C ASP A 381 16.51 15.06 23.32
N GLY A 382 17.84 14.90 23.41
CA GLY A 382 18.74 14.89 22.25
C GLY A 382 19.09 16.26 21.66
N VAL A 383 18.50 17.34 22.16
CA VAL A 383 18.78 18.73 21.73
C VAL A 383 20.14 19.19 22.28
N ASP A 384 20.90 19.96 21.49
CA ASP A 384 22.19 20.48 21.92
C ASP A 384 22.06 21.55 23.01
N THR A 385 23.00 21.55 23.96
CA THR A 385 22.97 22.40 25.15
C THR A 385 23.03 23.90 24.83
N LYS A 386 23.59 24.30 23.68
CA LYS A 386 23.75 25.70 23.29
C LYS A 386 22.46 26.27 22.70
N THR A 387 21.76 25.51 21.85
CA THR A 387 20.42 25.89 21.39
C THR A 387 19.42 25.85 22.54
N MET A 388 19.52 24.85 23.43
CA MET A 388 18.69 24.78 24.64
C MET A 388 18.93 25.97 25.59
N GLN A 389 20.18 26.37 25.84
CA GLN A 389 20.50 27.58 26.60
C GLN A 389 19.93 28.84 25.91
N THR A 390 20.06 28.95 24.59
CA THR A 390 19.52 30.09 23.82
C THR A 390 17.99 30.21 23.97
N ALA A 391 17.27 29.09 24.07
CA ALA A 391 15.84 29.06 24.30
C ALA A 391 15.46 29.35 25.77
N LEU A 392 16.25 28.87 26.75
CA LEU A 392 16.11 29.22 28.17
C LEU A 392 16.31 30.74 28.39
N ASP A 393 17.37 31.31 27.81
CA ASP A 393 17.65 32.75 27.84
C ASP A 393 16.49 33.55 27.23
N TRP A 394 15.91 33.05 26.13
CA TRP A 394 14.72 33.65 25.52
C TRP A 394 13.48 33.55 26.41
N ALA A 395 13.24 32.39 27.05
CA ALA A 395 12.10 32.15 27.93
C ALA A 395 12.13 33.10 29.14
N CYS A 396 13.28 33.20 29.82
CA CYS A 396 13.45 34.06 30.98
C CYS A 396 13.48 35.55 30.64
N GLY A 397 14.04 35.91 29.48
CA GLY A 397 14.10 37.29 28.98
C GLY A 397 12.84 37.70 28.20
N PRO A 398 12.88 37.76 26.84
CA PRO A 398 11.75 38.14 26.00
C PRO A 398 10.40 37.45 26.31
N GLY A 399 10.39 36.14 26.59
CA GLY A 399 9.19 35.37 26.93
C GLY A 399 8.59 35.69 28.30
N ARG A 400 9.39 36.26 29.21
CA ARG A 400 9.00 36.62 30.59
C ARG A 400 8.40 35.46 31.38
N ALA A 401 9.03 34.29 31.30
CA ALA A 401 8.80 33.16 32.20
C ALA A 401 9.24 33.50 33.64
N ASN A 402 8.67 32.84 34.65
CA ASN A 402 9.10 32.98 36.04
C ASN A 402 10.34 32.11 36.32
N CYS A 403 11.51 32.57 35.89
CA CYS A 403 12.79 31.92 36.14
C CYS A 403 13.38 32.18 37.54
N SER A 404 12.54 32.57 38.52
CA SER A 404 13.00 32.81 39.91
C SER A 404 13.33 31.51 40.63
N GLU A 405 12.51 30.46 40.48
CA GLU A 405 12.69 29.22 41.27
C GLU A 405 13.82 28.30 40.77
N ILE A 406 14.47 28.67 39.66
CA ILE A 406 15.71 28.04 39.14
C ILE A 406 16.98 28.84 39.52
N GLN A 407 16.89 29.82 40.41
CA GLN A 407 18.06 30.57 40.88
C GLN A 407 18.80 29.83 42.02
N PRO A 408 20.12 30.03 42.22
CA PRO A 408 20.89 29.33 43.24
C PRO A 408 20.31 29.48 44.66
N GLY A 409 19.81 28.36 45.21
CA GLY A 409 19.19 28.28 46.54
C GLY A 409 17.67 28.05 46.52
N GLU A 410 17.03 28.14 45.36
CA GLU A 410 15.57 28.00 45.20
C GLU A 410 15.10 26.57 44.88
N SER A 411 13.78 26.36 44.95
CA SER A 411 13.12 25.04 45.01
C SER A 411 13.40 24.10 43.83
N CYS A 412 13.68 24.67 42.65
CA CYS A 412 13.94 24.00 41.37
C CYS A 412 15.37 24.24 40.83
N TYR A 413 16.30 24.70 41.67
CA TYR A 413 17.70 24.88 41.25
C TYR A 413 18.44 23.56 41.01
N GLN A 414 18.02 22.48 41.68
CA GLN A 414 18.60 21.14 41.51
C GLN A 414 17.64 20.22 40.74
N PRO A 415 18.13 19.46 39.74
CA PRO A 415 19.52 19.35 39.32
C PRO A 415 20.05 20.59 38.60
N ASN A 416 21.26 21.05 38.95
CA ASN A 416 21.89 22.22 38.33
C ASN A 416 22.43 21.91 36.92
N ASN A 417 21.53 21.82 35.93
CA ASN A 417 21.87 21.74 34.51
C ASN A 417 20.82 22.43 33.63
N VAL A 418 21.21 22.72 32.38
CA VAL A 418 20.43 23.49 31.41
C VAL A 418 19.09 22.83 31.07
N LYS A 419 18.98 21.49 31.04
CA LYS A 419 17.72 20.79 30.66
C LYS A 419 16.64 20.96 31.72
N ASP A 420 16.97 20.79 33.00
CA ASP A 420 16.00 20.91 34.08
C ASP A 420 15.59 22.37 34.30
N HIS A 421 16.56 23.30 34.22
CA HIS A 421 16.30 24.75 34.26
C HIS A 421 15.45 25.23 33.07
N ALA A 422 15.76 24.76 31.85
CA ALA A 422 14.96 25.02 30.66
C ALA A 422 13.54 24.45 30.79
N SER A 423 13.39 23.23 31.31
CA SER A 423 12.07 22.61 31.51
C SER A 423 11.18 23.45 32.44
N TYR A 424 11.69 23.92 33.58
CA TYR A 424 10.91 24.78 34.46
C TYR A 424 10.56 26.14 33.82
N ALA A 425 11.51 26.75 33.09
CA ALA A 425 11.28 28.01 32.38
C ALA A 425 10.26 27.86 31.24
N PHE A 426 10.30 26.75 30.50
CA PHE A 426 9.39 26.43 29.40
C PHE A 426 7.97 26.18 29.93
N ASP A 427 7.80 25.41 31.01
CA ASP A 427 6.48 25.27 31.65
C ASP A 427 5.96 26.62 32.14
N SER A 428 6.79 27.41 32.83
CA SER A 428 6.37 28.71 33.31
C SER A 428 5.96 29.69 32.19
N TYR A 429 6.45 29.52 30.97
CA TYR A 429 5.98 30.25 29.80
C TYR A 429 4.66 29.67 29.26
N TYR A 430 4.62 28.35 29.03
CA TYR A 430 3.48 27.62 28.50
C TYR A 430 2.20 27.81 29.33
N GLN A 431 2.29 27.71 30.66
CA GLN A 431 1.15 27.97 31.57
C GLN A 431 0.71 29.45 31.53
N LYS A 432 1.66 30.38 31.39
CA LYS A 432 1.43 31.83 31.37
C LYS A 432 0.73 32.30 30.08
N GLU A 433 1.09 31.73 28.93
CA GLU A 433 0.43 31.98 27.64
C GLU A 433 -0.87 31.17 27.45
N GLY A 434 -1.47 30.67 28.54
CA GLY A 434 -2.74 29.95 28.52
C GLY A 434 -2.71 28.65 27.71
N LYS A 435 -1.53 28.03 27.58
CA LYS A 435 -1.29 26.78 26.85
C LYS A 435 -1.62 26.81 25.36
N ALA A 436 -1.61 28.01 24.76
CA ALA A 436 -1.92 28.19 23.34
C ALA A 436 -1.02 27.34 22.41
N GLY A 437 -1.56 26.89 21.27
CA GLY A 437 -0.80 26.12 20.28
C GLY A 437 0.49 26.82 19.85
N GLY A 438 1.61 26.09 19.87
CA GLY A 438 2.95 26.65 19.59
C GLY A 438 3.67 27.31 20.77
N SER A 439 3.00 27.56 21.92
CA SER A 439 3.67 28.13 23.11
C SER A 439 4.63 27.15 23.82
N CYS A 440 4.70 25.88 23.37
CA CYS A 440 5.66 24.87 23.79
C CYS A 440 6.48 24.30 22.60
N ASP A 441 6.77 25.11 21.58
CA ASP A 441 7.66 24.73 20.49
C ASP A 441 9.12 25.16 20.77
N PHE A 442 9.34 26.46 21.03
CA PHE A 442 10.66 27.07 21.19
C PHE A 442 11.65 26.81 20.02
N LYS A 443 11.14 26.50 18.82
CA LYS A 443 11.84 25.96 17.64
C LYS A 443 12.26 24.49 17.78
N GLY A 444 11.34 23.63 18.21
CA GLY A 444 11.54 22.18 18.37
C GLY A 444 12.50 21.77 19.49
N VAL A 445 12.72 22.64 20.50
CA VAL A 445 13.60 22.33 21.65
C VAL A 445 12.84 22.08 22.96
N ALA A 446 11.54 22.35 22.95
CA ALA A 446 10.62 21.98 24.01
C ALA A 446 9.60 20.97 23.48
N MET A 447 8.95 20.26 24.40
CA MET A 447 7.89 19.31 24.09
C MET A 447 6.85 19.29 25.22
N ILE A 448 5.59 19.02 24.85
CA ILE A 448 4.52 18.90 25.84
C ILE A 448 4.50 17.48 26.40
N THR A 449 4.42 17.35 27.72
CA THR A 449 4.22 16.10 28.44
C THR A 449 2.94 16.13 29.28
N THR A 450 2.33 14.96 29.50
CA THR A 450 1.21 14.76 30.43
C THR A 450 1.65 14.19 31.78
N SER A 451 2.93 13.79 31.90
CA SER A 451 3.53 13.39 33.17
C SER A 451 3.97 14.64 33.94
N ASP A 452 3.68 14.72 35.25
CA ASP A 452 4.08 15.83 36.11
C ASP A 452 5.60 15.81 36.34
N PRO A 453 6.37 16.81 35.86
CA PRO A 453 7.82 16.85 36.03
C PRO A 453 8.27 17.32 37.42
N SER A 454 7.33 17.64 38.32
CA SER A 454 7.62 18.03 39.70
C SER A 454 8.31 16.92 40.50
N HIS A 455 9.35 17.28 41.25
CA HIS A 455 10.17 16.32 42.00
C HIS A 455 10.75 16.93 43.29
N GLY A 456 10.65 16.20 44.40
CA GLY A 456 11.13 16.66 45.70
C GLY A 456 10.45 17.95 46.15
N SER A 457 11.22 19.04 46.27
CA SER A 457 10.72 20.39 46.55
C SER A 457 10.31 21.17 45.29
N CYS A 458 10.77 20.76 44.11
CA CYS A 458 10.50 21.47 42.86
C CYS A 458 9.09 21.17 42.39
N ILE A 459 8.20 22.16 42.47
CA ILE A 459 6.82 22.06 42.00
C ILE A 459 6.65 22.96 40.77
N PHE A 460 6.38 22.36 39.63
CA PHE A 460 6.22 23.08 38.36
C PHE A 460 4.94 23.96 38.37
N PRO A 461 4.92 25.08 37.62
CA PRO A 461 3.77 25.97 37.57
C PRO A 461 2.44 25.29 37.21
N GLY A 462 2.43 24.33 36.28
CA GLY A 462 1.22 23.59 35.93
C GLY A 462 0.66 22.72 37.06
N SER A 463 1.52 22.28 38.00
CA SER A 463 1.19 21.33 39.06
C SER A 463 0.55 22.03 40.27
N LYS A 464 0.71 23.36 40.35
CA LYS A 464 0.18 24.25 41.40
C LYS A 464 -1.35 24.42 41.24
N LYS A 465 -2.11 23.37 41.60
CA LYS A 465 -3.59 23.31 41.55
C LYS A 465 -4.25 24.64 41.92
N LEU A 466 -5.11 25.15 41.04
CA LEU A 466 -5.91 26.37 41.23
C LEU A 466 -6.93 26.24 42.38
N SER A 467 -6.43 26.37 43.61
CA SER A 467 -7.23 26.62 44.79
C SER A 467 -7.94 27.96 44.65
N ASN A 468 -9.23 27.94 44.35
CA ASN A 468 -10.10 29.12 44.42
C ASN A 468 -10.20 29.63 45.88
N LYS A 469 -9.20 30.41 46.29
CA LYS A 469 -9.17 31.19 47.53
C LYS A 469 -8.96 32.64 47.17
N THR A 470 -9.96 33.45 47.47
CA THR A 470 -9.95 34.90 47.30
C THR A 470 -8.95 35.53 48.28
N SER A 471 -7.67 35.55 47.92
CA SER A 471 -6.64 36.24 48.70
C SER A 471 -6.87 37.74 48.63
N GLN A 472 -7.48 38.28 49.69
CA GLN A 472 -7.57 39.71 49.92
C GLN A 472 -6.15 40.32 49.89
N GLN A 473 -6.01 41.52 49.32
CA GLN A 473 -4.73 42.22 49.35
C GLN A 473 -4.33 42.53 50.79
N VAL A 474 -3.27 41.89 51.27
CA VAL A 474 -2.53 42.30 52.47
C VAL A 474 -1.19 42.85 52.00
N VAL A 475 -1.14 44.16 51.79
CA VAL A 475 0.09 44.87 51.42
C VAL A 475 0.89 45.12 52.70
N ASN A 476 1.95 44.34 52.92
CA ASN A 476 2.93 44.64 53.96
C ASN A 476 3.91 45.72 53.47
N SER A 477 3.59 46.98 53.72
CA SER A 477 4.54 48.08 53.65
C SER A 477 5.24 48.27 55.00
N THR A 478 6.56 48.47 54.97
CA THR A 478 7.38 48.67 56.18
C THR A 478 7.22 50.09 56.76
N GLN A 479 7.68 50.25 58.00
CA GLN A 479 7.57 51.44 58.87
C GLN A 479 8.17 52.73 58.23
N ALA A 480 7.91 53.96 58.70
CA ALA A 480 7.36 54.39 59.99
C ALA A 480 6.73 55.81 59.94
N SER A 481 5.83 56.15 60.89
CA SER A 481 5.93 57.36 61.77
C SER A 481 4.59 57.84 62.38
N GLY A 482 4.52 57.91 63.72
CA GLY A 482 3.99 59.06 64.47
C GLY A 482 2.46 59.36 64.57
N ALA A 483 2.02 59.62 65.80
CA ALA A 483 0.83 60.42 66.21
C ALA A 483 -0.58 59.97 65.72
N VAL A 484 -1.44 59.37 66.56
CA VAL A 484 -2.24 59.94 67.69
C VAL A 484 -3.63 60.48 67.28
N THR A 485 -4.66 59.62 67.51
CA THR A 485 -5.99 59.92 68.13
C THR A 485 -6.95 60.87 67.36
N ILE A 486 -8.24 60.55 67.14
CA ILE A 486 -9.36 60.62 68.11
C ILE A 486 -10.57 59.71 67.68
N ARG A 487 -11.43 59.39 68.66
CA ARG A 487 -12.70 58.62 68.61
C ARG A 487 -13.77 59.24 67.67
N PHE A 488 -14.54 58.50 66.86
CA PHE A 488 -15.63 57.51 67.13
C PHE A 488 -17.04 58.12 67.37
N SER A 489 -18.08 57.42 66.88
CA SER A 489 -19.54 57.65 67.04
C SER A 489 -20.16 58.81 66.23
N SER A 490 -21.41 58.76 65.71
CA SER A 490 -22.35 57.64 65.44
C SER A 490 -23.55 58.16 64.60
N LEU A 491 -24.19 57.32 63.76
CA LEU A 491 -25.66 57.19 63.65
C LEU A 491 -26.08 56.03 62.71
N HIS A 492 -27.33 55.53 62.81
CA HIS A 492 -27.70 54.20 62.31
C HIS A 492 -29.20 54.01 61.92
N ALA A 493 -29.47 53.61 60.67
CA ALA A 493 -30.76 53.12 60.10
C ALA A 493 -30.49 52.55 58.67
N THR A 494 -31.10 51.52 58.05
CA THR A 494 -32.20 50.54 58.31
C THR A 494 -33.65 51.05 58.12
N LYS A 495 -34.69 50.26 57.73
CA LYS A 495 -34.87 48.78 57.65
C LYS A 495 -36.11 48.34 56.80
N LYS A 496 -36.30 47.01 56.61
CA LYS A 496 -37.53 46.22 56.20
C LYS A 496 -37.84 46.15 54.67
N ARG A 497 -38.53 45.13 54.08
CA ARG A 497 -39.16 43.80 54.44
C ARG A 497 -39.50 43.06 53.09
N GLN A 498 -39.91 41.77 52.92
CA GLN A 498 -39.90 40.46 53.65
C GLN A 498 -40.15 39.29 52.62
N ASN A 499 -40.36 38.04 53.08
CA ASN A 499 -40.51 36.81 52.27
C ASN A 499 -41.94 36.22 52.23
N ALA A 500 -42.21 35.38 51.21
CA ALA A 500 -43.09 34.17 51.20
C ALA A 500 -42.60 33.24 50.05
N TYR A 501 -42.43 31.90 50.14
CA TYR A 501 -43.35 30.77 50.44
C TYR A 501 -44.42 30.53 49.34
N ALA A 502 -44.70 29.32 48.80
CA ALA A 502 -44.09 27.97 48.95
C ALA A 502 -44.56 26.96 47.85
N TYR A 503 -43.94 25.75 47.77
CA TYR A 503 -44.31 24.53 46.97
C TYR A 503 -44.39 24.65 45.41
N GLY A 504 -44.19 23.61 44.58
CA GLY A 504 -43.64 22.26 44.81
C GLY A 504 -43.86 21.26 43.63
N PHE A 505 -42.98 20.25 43.51
CA PHE A 505 -43.16 18.92 42.84
C PHE A 505 -43.15 18.72 41.29
N LYS A 506 -42.32 17.74 40.87
CA LYS A 506 -42.39 16.75 39.74
C LYS A 506 -42.69 17.14 38.28
N MET A 507 -41.62 17.11 37.47
CA MET A 507 -41.30 16.06 36.46
C MET A 507 -42.43 15.12 35.94
N ARG A 508 -42.71 15.18 34.61
CA ARG A 508 -42.78 14.09 33.58
C ARG A 508 -43.38 14.68 32.28
N GLN A 509 -42.88 14.43 31.06
CA GLN A 509 -42.54 13.21 30.27
C GLN A 509 -43.69 12.77 29.34
N PHE A 510 -43.32 12.44 28.10
CA PHE A 510 -44.18 12.10 26.95
C PHE A 510 -45.35 11.14 27.22
N LEU A 511 -46.45 11.32 26.48
CA LEU A 511 -47.12 10.25 25.74
C LEU A 511 -47.83 10.79 24.49
N SER A 512 -47.76 10.04 23.40
CA SER A 512 -48.34 10.32 22.07
C SER A 512 -49.41 9.26 21.74
N PRO A 513 -49.99 9.15 20.51
CA PRO A 513 -50.38 10.16 19.52
C PRO A 513 -51.87 9.98 19.09
N LYS A 514 -52.33 10.72 18.05
CA LYS A 514 -53.08 10.23 16.84
C LYS A 514 -54.35 11.01 16.41
N ILE A 515 -54.44 11.15 15.07
CA ILE A 515 -55.63 10.96 14.20
C ILE A 515 -56.54 12.16 13.79
N LYS A 516 -56.32 12.56 12.52
CA LYS A 516 -57.28 12.93 11.43
C LYS A 516 -57.92 14.34 11.32
N GLN A 517 -58.24 14.62 10.05
CA GLN A 517 -59.22 15.55 9.46
C GLN A 517 -58.86 17.05 9.30
N THR A 518 -58.34 17.34 8.09
CA THR A 518 -58.69 18.48 7.21
C THR A 518 -60.22 18.54 6.92
N PRO A 519 -60.82 19.62 6.34
CA PRO A 519 -60.23 20.58 5.38
C PRO A 519 -60.73 22.06 5.39
N ALA A 520 -60.28 22.85 4.39
CA ALA A 520 -61.04 23.91 3.68
C ALA A 520 -61.34 25.27 4.40
N ILE A 521 -61.59 26.44 3.75
CA ILE A 521 -61.42 26.95 2.36
C ILE A 521 -61.46 28.51 2.31
N PHE A 522 -60.63 29.13 1.45
CA PHE A 522 -60.75 30.46 0.75
C PHE A 522 -60.65 31.86 1.43
N PHE A 523 -60.25 32.82 0.56
CA PHE A 523 -60.11 34.30 0.70
C PHE A 523 -61.41 35.06 0.30
N PRO A 524 -61.59 36.35 0.68
CA PRO A 524 -61.17 37.53 -0.13
C PRO A 524 -60.26 38.53 0.67
N PHE A 525 -59.43 39.46 0.13
CA PHE A 525 -59.56 40.49 -0.93
C PHE A 525 -60.50 41.68 -0.56
N LEU A 526 -60.26 42.98 -0.85
CA LEU A 526 -59.18 43.74 -1.54
C LEU A 526 -59.37 45.28 -1.26
N LEU A 527 -58.31 46.12 -1.33
CA LEU A 527 -58.21 47.48 -1.97
C LEU A 527 -57.52 48.64 -1.15
N LEU A 528 -56.39 49.15 -1.67
CA LEU A 528 -56.01 50.59 -1.92
C LEU A 528 -55.96 51.65 -0.77
N LYS A 529 -55.10 52.71 -0.78
CA LYS A 529 -53.92 53.11 -1.61
C LYS A 529 -53.13 54.29 -0.96
N SER A 530 -51.80 54.38 -1.19
CA SER A 530 -50.92 55.59 -1.35
C SER A 530 -51.04 56.87 -0.48
N SER A 531 -49.98 57.65 -0.16
CA SER A 531 -48.50 57.56 -0.26
C SER A 531 -47.85 58.84 0.33
N THR A 532 -46.65 58.80 0.94
CA THR A 532 -45.43 59.64 0.63
C THR A 532 -44.32 59.67 1.72
N ALA A 533 -43.06 59.77 1.25
CA ALA A 533 -41.87 60.41 1.86
C ALA A 533 -41.16 59.88 3.16
N ILE A 534 -40.09 59.13 2.89
CA ILE A 534 -38.90 58.73 3.69
C ILE A 534 -38.23 59.86 4.54
N PRO A 535 -37.50 59.52 5.64
CA PRO A 535 -36.02 59.69 5.61
C PRO A 535 -35.18 58.50 6.17
N LYS A 536 -33.84 58.63 6.04
CA LYS A 536 -32.81 57.56 6.03
C LYS A 536 -32.45 56.95 7.41
N THR A 537 -31.93 55.72 7.38
CA THR A 537 -31.23 55.02 8.48
C THR A 537 -29.76 55.44 8.64
N GLN A 538 -29.18 55.17 9.81
CA GLN A 538 -27.76 55.40 10.14
C GLN A 538 -26.92 54.11 10.10
N SER A 539 -25.60 54.25 9.93
CA SER A 539 -24.62 53.16 9.79
C SER A 539 -23.65 53.09 10.98
N LEU A 540 -23.28 51.88 11.39
CA LEU A 540 -22.24 51.61 12.41
C LEU A 540 -20.81 51.82 11.85
N PRO A 541 -19.81 52.13 12.70
CA PRO A 541 -18.45 52.44 12.27
C PRO A 541 -17.63 51.20 11.89
N MET A 542 -16.73 51.35 10.91
CA MET A 542 -15.82 50.29 10.46
C MET A 542 -14.39 50.48 11.00
N SER A 543 -13.74 49.37 11.35
CA SER A 543 -12.28 49.27 11.54
C SER A 543 -11.55 49.14 10.20
N TRP A 544 -10.23 49.39 10.16
CA TRP A 544 -9.44 49.29 8.93
C TRP A 544 -8.17 48.44 9.08
N THR A 545 -7.89 47.60 8.08
CA THR A 545 -6.67 46.80 7.96
C THR A 545 -5.51 47.63 7.42
N CYS A 546 -4.34 47.54 8.07
CA CYS A 546 -3.11 48.12 7.54
C CYS A 546 -2.68 47.39 6.27
N SER A 547 -2.46 48.10 5.16
CA SER A 547 -1.96 47.52 3.91
C SER A 547 -0.50 47.04 3.98
N VAL A 548 0.27 47.45 4.99
CA VAL A 548 1.70 47.13 5.16
C VAL A 548 1.93 45.89 6.04
N CYS A 549 1.09 45.68 7.07
CA CYS A 549 1.27 44.60 8.06
C CYS A 549 -0.01 43.82 8.41
N THR A 550 -1.08 43.99 7.61
CA THR A 550 -2.42 43.38 7.73
C THR A 550 -3.17 43.53 9.07
N PHE A 551 -2.56 44.13 10.09
CA PHE A 551 -3.17 44.38 11.40
C PHE A 551 -4.44 45.24 11.30
N ILE A 552 -5.51 44.82 11.99
CA ILE A 552 -6.79 45.53 12.08
C ILE A 552 -6.68 46.59 13.16
N ASN A 553 -6.63 47.87 12.78
CA ASN A 553 -6.58 48.96 13.74
C ASN A 553 -7.99 49.23 14.31
N PRO A 554 -8.17 49.22 15.65
CA PRO A 554 -9.45 49.55 16.27
C PRO A 554 -9.77 51.05 16.12
N SER A 555 -11.06 51.36 16.05
CA SER A 555 -11.60 52.70 15.73
C SER A 555 -11.50 53.70 16.89
N SER A 556 -10.28 54.03 17.32
CA SER A 556 -10.04 55.21 18.17
C SER A 556 -9.90 56.48 17.31
N HIS A 557 -10.61 57.54 17.67
CA HIS A 557 -10.46 58.84 17.02
C HIS A 557 -9.02 59.39 17.26
N GLN A 558 -8.47 60.05 16.24
CA GLN A 558 -7.22 60.85 16.29
C GLN A 558 -5.86 60.12 16.33
N LYS A 559 -5.69 58.94 15.71
CA LYS A 559 -4.36 58.48 15.24
C LYS A 559 -4.39 57.96 13.79
N PRO A 560 -3.70 58.60 12.83
CA PRO A 560 -3.72 58.22 11.40
C PRO A 560 -2.66 57.17 11.02
N THR A 561 -2.00 56.54 12.00
CA THR A 561 -0.89 55.60 11.81
C THR A 561 -1.20 54.24 12.44
N CYS A 562 -0.75 53.16 11.82
CA CYS A 562 -0.99 51.80 12.33
C CYS A 562 -0.27 51.55 13.66
N GLN A 563 -0.93 50.89 14.61
CA GLN A 563 -0.38 50.64 15.95
C GLN A 563 0.88 49.76 15.98
N ILE A 564 1.09 48.87 15.00
CA ILE A 564 2.24 47.96 14.95
C ILE A 564 3.40 48.52 14.12
N CYS A 565 3.14 48.99 12.90
CA CYS A 565 4.20 49.42 11.96
C CYS A 565 4.29 50.93 11.73
N LEU A 566 3.49 51.74 12.44
CA LEU A 566 3.47 53.21 12.40
C LEU A 566 3.19 53.86 11.02
N SER A 567 2.87 53.08 9.99
CA SER A 567 2.58 53.58 8.64
C SER A 567 1.25 54.31 8.55
N SER A 568 1.22 55.41 7.79
CA SER A 568 0.06 56.28 7.59
C SER A 568 -1.09 55.63 6.81
N GLN A 569 -2.33 56.02 7.12
CA GLN A 569 -3.53 55.64 6.38
C GLN A 569 -3.60 56.32 5.00
N PRO A 570 -3.90 55.59 3.91
CA PRO A 570 -4.06 56.18 2.57
C PRO A 570 -5.39 56.95 2.42
N SER A 571 -5.33 58.13 1.79
CA SER A 571 -6.48 59.03 1.60
C SER A 571 -7.25 58.76 0.30
N SER A 572 -8.58 58.75 0.37
CA SER A 572 -9.49 58.47 -0.74
C SER A 572 -9.97 59.73 -1.48
N SER A 573 -10.02 59.68 -2.82
CA SER A 573 -10.72 60.64 -3.68
C SER A 573 -11.64 59.93 -4.68
N LEU A 574 -12.74 60.57 -5.07
CA LEU A 574 -13.85 60.00 -5.85
C LEU A 574 -13.98 60.68 -7.23
N ALA A 575 -14.15 59.90 -8.30
CA ALA A 575 -14.82 60.35 -9.54
C ALA A 575 -15.33 59.19 -10.43
N LEU A 576 -16.65 58.96 -10.39
CA LEU A 576 -17.55 58.60 -11.50
C LEU A 576 -17.12 57.63 -12.64
N SER A 577 -17.69 56.42 -12.58
CA SER A 577 -18.43 55.73 -13.65
C SER A 577 -17.85 55.65 -15.08
N GLN A 578 -17.33 54.46 -15.42
CA GLN A 578 -17.53 53.83 -16.73
C GLN A 578 -17.86 52.33 -16.56
N SER A 579 -18.45 51.71 -17.58
CA SER A 579 -18.77 50.27 -17.65
C SER A 579 -17.51 49.40 -17.67
N PRO A 580 -17.58 48.11 -17.27
CA PRO A 580 -16.40 47.29 -17.05
C PRO A 580 -15.64 46.97 -18.35
N SER A 581 -14.47 47.56 -18.51
CA SER A 581 -13.42 47.04 -19.39
C SER A 581 -12.69 45.88 -18.69
N PRO A 582 -12.21 44.86 -19.43
CA PRO A 582 -11.54 43.71 -18.83
C PRO A 582 -10.18 44.13 -18.25
N THR A 583 -9.99 43.96 -16.94
CA THR A 583 -8.69 44.14 -16.30
C THR A 583 -7.69 43.14 -16.85
N LYS A 584 -6.56 43.61 -17.38
CA LYS A 584 -5.47 42.74 -17.89
C LYS A 584 -5.08 41.69 -16.84
N PRO A 585 -4.74 40.45 -17.24
CA PRO A 585 -4.27 39.42 -16.31
C PRO A 585 -2.98 39.85 -15.59
N LYS A 586 -2.79 39.39 -14.36
CA LYS A 586 -1.56 39.57 -13.58
C LYS A 586 -0.86 38.23 -13.41
N TRP A 587 0.47 38.22 -13.33
CA TRP A 587 1.27 37.00 -13.19
C TRP A 587 2.03 36.97 -11.87
N ALA A 588 1.88 35.87 -11.13
CA ALA A 588 2.60 35.63 -9.89
C ALA A 588 4.04 35.19 -10.20
N CYS A 589 5.04 35.82 -9.58
CA CYS A 589 6.42 35.42 -9.74
C CYS A 589 6.68 34.05 -9.11
N LYS A 590 7.23 33.09 -9.86
CA LYS A 590 7.55 31.75 -9.34
C LYS A 590 8.58 31.73 -8.20
N ALA A 591 9.37 32.79 -8.03
CA ALA A 591 10.40 32.87 -6.99
C ALA A 591 9.90 33.50 -5.66
N CYS A 592 8.96 34.45 -5.71
CA CYS A 592 8.53 35.24 -4.55
C CYS A 592 7.01 35.43 -4.43
N THR A 593 6.21 34.79 -5.30
CA THR A 593 4.74 34.86 -5.41
C THR A 593 4.12 36.24 -5.72
N PHE A 594 4.91 37.32 -5.74
CA PHE A 594 4.42 38.67 -6.01
C PHE A 594 3.72 38.81 -7.38
N LEU A 595 2.56 39.50 -7.40
CA LEU A 595 1.67 39.62 -8.57
C LEU A 595 2.01 40.85 -9.43
N ASN A 596 2.80 40.62 -10.47
CA ASN A 596 3.23 41.64 -11.43
C ASN A 596 2.15 41.90 -12.49
N GLN A 597 2.20 43.07 -13.13
CA GLN A 597 1.37 43.37 -14.31
C GLN A 597 1.90 42.59 -15.55
N TYR A 598 1.01 42.24 -16.49
CA TYR A 598 1.36 41.45 -17.69
C TYR A 598 2.46 42.09 -18.54
N ASP A 599 2.50 43.42 -18.49
CA ASP A 599 3.37 44.33 -19.23
C ASP A 599 4.85 44.24 -18.79
N ASN A 600 5.10 43.77 -17.55
CA ASN A 600 6.45 43.69 -16.98
C ASN A 600 7.08 42.31 -17.24
N SER A 601 8.15 42.30 -18.02
CA SER A 601 8.95 41.11 -18.37
C SER A 601 9.86 40.60 -17.23
N SER A 602 9.96 41.34 -16.13
CA SER A 602 10.70 40.97 -14.90
C SER A 602 9.95 41.42 -13.65
N CYS A 603 10.04 40.63 -12.59
CA CYS A 603 9.33 40.91 -11.33
C CYS A 603 9.91 42.13 -10.61
N GLU A 604 9.03 43.05 -10.20
CA GLU A 604 9.40 44.34 -9.56
C GLU A 604 10.12 44.16 -8.21
N VAL A 605 9.89 43.04 -7.51
CA VAL A 605 10.41 42.79 -6.15
C VAL A 605 11.73 42.03 -6.14
N CYS A 606 11.99 41.17 -7.14
CA CYS A 606 13.16 40.27 -7.12
C CYS A 606 13.90 40.14 -8.47
N GLY A 607 13.54 40.92 -9.49
CA GLY A 607 14.20 40.94 -10.80
C GLY A 607 13.99 39.69 -11.68
N THR A 608 13.43 38.60 -11.12
CA THR A 608 13.22 37.35 -11.84
C THR A 608 12.33 37.55 -13.06
N ARG A 609 12.82 37.16 -14.25
CA ARG A 609 12.08 37.30 -15.51
C ARG A 609 10.82 36.45 -15.55
N ALA A 610 9.82 36.91 -16.29
CA ALA A 610 8.65 36.11 -16.64
C ALA A 610 9.08 34.87 -17.46
N SER A 611 8.40 33.75 -17.27
CA SER A 611 8.66 32.54 -18.08
C SER A 611 8.20 32.74 -19.52
N ALA A 612 8.97 32.21 -20.49
CA ALA A 612 8.80 32.45 -21.93
C ALA A 612 7.40 32.14 -22.51
N SER A 613 6.59 31.35 -21.81
CA SER A 613 5.18 31.03 -22.10
C SER A 613 4.20 32.21 -22.15
N LEU A 614 4.70 33.46 -22.14
CA LEU A 614 3.94 34.71 -22.11
C LEU A 614 4.06 35.51 -23.43
N LEU A 615 4.95 35.10 -24.34
CA LEU A 615 5.20 35.78 -25.63
C LEU A 615 4.57 35.09 -26.86
N SER A 616 4.04 33.87 -26.73
CA SER A 616 3.57 33.06 -27.86
C SER A 616 2.06 33.22 -28.17
N ILE A 617 1.57 34.46 -28.23
CA ILE A 617 0.27 34.79 -28.86
C ILE A 617 0.52 35.94 -29.86
N LEU A 618 1.41 35.69 -30.82
CA LEU A 618 1.53 36.40 -32.09
C LEU A 618 2.19 35.47 -33.12
N GLU A 619 1.61 35.47 -34.32
CA GLU A 619 2.18 35.00 -35.60
C GLU A 619 2.42 33.49 -35.77
N ASN A 620 2.58 33.07 -37.04
CA ASN A 620 2.36 31.70 -37.54
C ASN A 620 3.57 31.16 -38.34
N ASP A 621 3.44 29.88 -38.71
CA ASP A 621 3.98 29.19 -39.89
C ASP A 621 5.45 28.65 -39.88
N ASP A 622 5.53 27.43 -40.44
CA ASP A 622 6.62 26.63 -41.01
C ASP A 622 7.81 26.05 -40.18
N ASP A 623 7.96 24.73 -40.38
CA ASP A 623 9.12 23.80 -40.40
C ASP A 623 10.02 23.44 -39.18
N ASP A 624 10.34 22.13 -39.16
CA ASP A 624 11.28 21.29 -38.38
C ASP A 624 12.25 21.90 -37.34
N PHE A 625 12.20 21.36 -36.11
CA PHE A 625 13.39 20.70 -35.51
C PHE A 625 13.06 19.70 -34.38
N ASP A 626 14.08 18.94 -33.96
CA ASP A 626 13.94 17.61 -33.34
C ASP A 626 13.97 17.51 -31.79
N GLU A 627 13.45 16.37 -31.33
CA GLU A 627 13.63 15.61 -30.08
C GLU A 627 14.35 16.20 -28.83
N LEU A 628 13.64 16.19 -27.68
CA LEU A 628 14.26 15.93 -26.36
C LEU A 628 13.27 15.31 -25.34
N GLY A 629 13.64 14.20 -24.68
CA GLY A 629 13.03 13.72 -23.43
C GLY A 629 11.76 12.84 -23.52
N SER A 630 11.88 11.57 -23.94
CA SER A 630 10.74 10.62 -24.00
C SER A 630 10.54 9.80 -22.71
N GLY A 631 9.80 10.37 -21.74
CA GLY A 631 9.39 9.68 -20.51
C GLY A 631 8.20 8.72 -20.68
N VAL A 632 8.27 7.53 -20.04
CA VAL A 632 7.34 6.39 -20.24
C VAL A 632 6.04 6.47 -19.40
N GLY A 633 5.94 7.39 -18.43
CA GLY A 633 4.98 7.30 -17.32
C GLY A 633 3.47 7.53 -17.58
N ASP A 634 3.03 7.87 -18.79
CA ASP A 634 1.66 8.38 -19.06
C ASP A 634 0.54 7.30 -19.21
N VAL A 635 0.80 6.04 -18.84
CA VAL A 635 -0.11 4.90 -19.18
C VAL A 635 -1.00 4.43 -18.02
N PHE A 636 -0.65 4.76 -16.76
CA PHE A 636 -1.25 4.19 -15.55
C PHE A 636 -2.47 4.95 -15.03
N LEU A 637 -3.66 4.36 -15.20
CA LEU A 637 -4.89 4.71 -14.50
C LEU A 637 -5.59 3.42 -14.03
N PRO A 638 -6.22 3.39 -12.83
CA PRO A 638 -6.92 2.21 -12.29
C PRO A 638 -8.32 2.07 -12.89
N LEU A 639 -8.81 0.83 -12.99
CA LEU A 639 -9.90 0.46 -13.91
C LEU A 639 -10.84 -0.57 -13.27
N ARG A 640 -12.14 -0.48 -13.59
CA ARG A 640 -13.20 -1.34 -13.06
C ARG A 640 -13.79 -2.24 -14.13
N ALA A 641 -14.23 -3.44 -13.72
CA ALA A 641 -15.07 -4.31 -14.53
C ALA A 641 -16.41 -3.63 -14.90
N CYS A 642 -17.02 -4.09 -15.99
CA CYS A 642 -18.32 -3.59 -16.46
C CYS A 642 -19.33 -4.73 -16.55
N ASN A 643 -20.28 -4.77 -15.61
CA ASN A 643 -21.44 -5.66 -15.71
C ASN A 643 -22.35 -5.22 -16.85
N SER A 644 -22.85 -6.19 -17.63
CA SER A 644 -23.68 -6.00 -18.82
C SER A 644 -25.14 -5.66 -18.49
N GLY A 645 -25.38 -4.42 -18.07
CA GLY A 645 -26.72 -3.89 -17.82
C GLY A 645 -27.61 -3.98 -19.07
N SER A 646 -28.70 -4.75 -19.00
CA SER A 646 -29.59 -4.97 -20.14
C SER A 646 -30.42 -3.73 -20.46
N THR A 647 -30.38 -3.30 -21.72
CA THR A 647 -31.33 -2.33 -22.26
C THR A 647 -32.00 -2.92 -23.49
N SER A 648 -33.29 -3.22 -23.36
CA SER A 648 -34.06 -3.85 -24.44
C SER A 648 -34.33 -2.85 -25.56
N ASN A 649 -34.03 -3.23 -26.81
CA ASN A 649 -34.74 -2.64 -27.95
C ASN A 649 -35.06 -3.70 -29.00
N LYS A 650 -36.30 -3.69 -29.51
CA LYS A 650 -36.85 -4.75 -30.36
C LYS A 650 -36.71 -4.37 -31.82
N ASN A 651 -36.20 -5.26 -32.67
CA ASN A 651 -36.85 -5.52 -33.97
C ASN A 651 -36.38 -6.80 -34.71
N LYS A 652 -37.38 -7.58 -35.13
CA LYS A 652 -37.42 -8.44 -36.34
C LYS A 652 -36.35 -9.54 -36.57
N ARG A 653 -36.81 -10.79 -36.37
CA ARG A 653 -36.88 -11.91 -37.37
C ARG A 653 -35.53 -12.46 -37.91
N LYS A 654 -35.37 -13.77 -38.15
CA LYS A 654 -36.36 -14.86 -38.33
C LYS A 654 -35.70 -16.25 -38.10
N ILE A 655 -36.45 -17.18 -37.48
CA ILE A 655 -36.64 -18.62 -37.85
C ILE A 655 -35.51 -19.27 -38.70
N TRP A 656 -34.85 -20.35 -38.25
CA TRP A 656 -35.46 -21.69 -38.15
C TRP A 656 -35.10 -22.49 -36.88
N GLU A 657 -35.82 -23.60 -36.67
CA GLU A 657 -36.07 -24.30 -35.42
C GLU A 657 -36.30 -25.81 -35.69
N SER A 658 -35.57 -26.71 -35.01
CA SER A 658 -35.87 -28.16 -35.02
C SER A 658 -35.22 -28.88 -33.84
N SER A 659 -36.05 -29.44 -32.97
CA SER A 659 -35.75 -30.00 -31.63
C SER A 659 -35.37 -31.49 -31.62
N ILE A 660 -35.30 -32.09 -30.41
CA ILE A 660 -35.14 -33.53 -30.05
C ILE A 660 -33.67 -33.99 -30.05
N GLY A 661 -33.16 -34.75 -29.05
CA GLY A 661 -33.79 -35.30 -27.84
C GLY A 661 -32.76 -35.82 -26.80
N ASP A 662 -33.23 -36.55 -25.80
CA ASP A 662 -32.49 -36.84 -24.54
C ASP A 662 -31.42 -37.96 -24.57
N ALA A 663 -30.58 -37.92 -23.52
CA ALA A 663 -29.92 -39.03 -22.81
C ALA A 663 -28.50 -39.55 -23.19
N ASN A 664 -27.60 -39.37 -22.21
CA ASN A 664 -26.58 -40.29 -21.68
C ASN A 664 -25.27 -40.69 -22.42
N ASP A 665 -24.22 -40.68 -21.58
CA ASP A 665 -23.03 -41.55 -21.51
C ASP A 665 -21.85 -41.48 -22.52
N LEU A 666 -20.72 -41.04 -21.95
CA LEU A 666 -19.35 -41.58 -22.09
C LEU A 666 -18.57 -41.51 -23.43
N ALA A 667 -17.66 -40.53 -23.44
CA ALA A 667 -16.21 -40.66 -23.72
C ALA A 667 -15.63 -40.61 -25.16
N ASP A 668 -14.45 -39.99 -25.20
CA ASP A 668 -13.35 -40.01 -26.19
C ASP A 668 -13.42 -39.13 -27.47
N SER A 669 -12.26 -38.52 -27.76
CA SER A 669 -11.72 -38.00 -29.03
C SER A 669 -12.54 -37.05 -29.92
N GLY A 670 -12.01 -35.83 -30.13
CA GLY A 670 -12.47 -34.95 -31.23
C GLY A 670 -11.81 -33.56 -31.27
N ASN A 671 -10.87 -33.35 -32.20
CA ASN A 671 -10.30 -32.05 -32.53
C ASN A 671 -11.07 -31.42 -33.71
N ASP A 672 -11.50 -30.15 -33.67
CA ASP A 672 -11.78 -29.35 -34.89
C ASP A 672 -11.29 -27.90 -34.73
N PHE A 673 -9.97 -27.73 -34.87
CA PHE A 673 -9.29 -26.44 -34.69
C PHE A 673 -9.32 -25.62 -35.98
N ARG A 674 -10.42 -24.89 -36.23
CA ARG A 674 -10.62 -24.15 -37.49
C ARG A 674 -9.87 -22.81 -37.60
N GLY A 675 -8.61 -22.91 -37.98
CA GLY A 675 -8.04 -22.01 -39.00
C GLY A 675 -7.41 -20.70 -38.54
N VAL A 676 -6.24 -20.78 -37.89
CA VAL A 676 -5.27 -19.67 -37.84
C VAL A 676 -4.34 -19.77 -39.06
N LYS A 677 -4.16 -18.67 -39.81
CA LYS A 677 -3.19 -18.60 -40.92
C LYS A 677 -1.88 -17.98 -40.48
N ALA A 678 -0.91 -18.81 -40.08
CA ALA A 678 0.49 -18.41 -39.97
C ALA A 678 1.29 -18.86 -41.21
N ALA A 679 2.13 -17.98 -41.77
CA ALA A 679 2.92 -18.26 -42.97
C ALA A 679 4.29 -18.88 -42.60
N SER A 680 4.28 -20.12 -42.11
CA SER A 680 5.51 -20.85 -41.78
C SER A 680 6.30 -21.24 -43.04
N ARG A 681 7.47 -20.61 -43.26
CA ARG A 681 8.53 -21.20 -44.09
C ARG A 681 9.28 -22.21 -43.24
N GLU A 682 9.45 -23.43 -43.74
CA GLU A 682 10.29 -24.44 -43.07
C GLU A 682 11.76 -24.03 -43.11
N VAL A 683 12.41 -23.97 -41.94
CA VAL A 683 13.83 -23.64 -41.83
C VAL A 683 14.66 -24.90 -42.12
N GLN A 684 15.03 -25.06 -43.39
CA GLN A 684 15.76 -26.23 -43.87
C GLN A 684 17.23 -26.21 -43.41
N CYS A 685 17.48 -26.64 -42.17
CA CYS A 685 18.78 -27.18 -41.80
C CYS A 685 19.01 -28.46 -42.61
N VAL A 686 20.11 -28.53 -43.38
CA VAL A 686 20.34 -29.63 -44.34
C VAL A 686 20.66 -30.93 -43.59
N ALA A 687 19.62 -31.69 -43.27
CA ALA A 687 19.70 -33.09 -42.87
C ALA A 687 19.43 -33.96 -44.11
N SER A 688 20.43 -34.74 -44.53
CA SER A 688 20.25 -35.75 -45.57
C SER A 688 19.42 -36.91 -45.02
N GLU A 689 18.38 -37.34 -45.73
CA GLU A 689 17.52 -38.47 -45.31
C GLU A 689 18.21 -39.84 -45.46
N THR A 690 19.17 -40.11 -44.58
CA THR A 690 19.63 -41.46 -44.26
C THR A 690 19.64 -41.61 -42.74
N GLY A 691 18.87 -42.57 -42.22
CA GLY A 691 18.52 -42.64 -40.79
C GLY A 691 19.65 -43.10 -39.89
N LEU A 692 20.63 -42.24 -39.59
CA LEU A 692 21.70 -42.51 -38.63
C LEU A 692 22.37 -41.26 -37.98
N ASP A 693 21.69 -40.11 -37.93
CA ASP A 693 22.20 -38.91 -37.23
C ASP A 693 21.27 -38.43 -36.10
N ARG A 694 21.80 -38.33 -34.86
CA ARG A 694 21.17 -37.64 -33.70
C ARG A 694 21.96 -36.38 -33.28
N GLY A 695 22.96 -35.99 -34.06
CA GLY A 695 23.99 -35.02 -33.72
C GLY A 695 23.68 -33.55 -34.04
N ASN A 696 22.58 -33.23 -34.73
CA ASN A 696 22.28 -31.85 -35.18
C ASN A 696 20.84 -31.38 -34.90
N LYS A 697 20.28 -31.62 -33.70
CA LYS A 697 18.98 -31.01 -33.32
C LYS A 697 19.18 -29.50 -33.05
N PRO A 698 18.37 -28.59 -33.62
CA PRO A 698 18.33 -27.20 -33.18
C PRO A 698 17.83 -27.09 -31.73
N VAL A 699 18.27 -26.03 -31.04
CA VAL A 699 17.83 -25.67 -29.68
C VAL A 699 17.03 -24.38 -29.74
N LYS A 700 15.84 -24.39 -29.14
CA LYS A 700 14.96 -23.21 -29.03
C LYS A 700 15.01 -22.61 -27.62
N ILE A 701 15.22 -21.29 -27.53
CA ILE A 701 15.22 -20.53 -26.28
C ILE A 701 14.15 -19.44 -26.36
N MET A 702 13.23 -19.43 -25.39
CA MET A 702 12.14 -18.45 -25.29
C MET A 702 12.43 -17.46 -24.15
N SER A 703 12.13 -16.19 -24.36
CA SER A 703 12.19 -15.13 -23.33
C SER A 703 10.86 -14.37 -23.29
N TYR A 704 10.35 -14.07 -22.09
CA TYR A 704 9.02 -13.46 -21.93
C TYR A 704 8.86 -12.75 -20.58
N ASN A 705 8.60 -11.43 -20.56
CA ASN A 705 8.08 -10.74 -19.36
C ASN A 705 6.56 -11.00 -19.26
N VAL A 706 6.09 -11.55 -18.14
CA VAL A 706 4.71 -12.08 -17.99
C VAL A 706 3.68 -11.07 -17.44
N TRP A 707 4.13 -9.87 -17.06
CA TRP A 707 3.35 -8.78 -16.48
C TRP A 707 2.62 -9.13 -15.18
N PHE A 708 3.15 -8.67 -14.04
CA PHE A 708 2.60 -8.98 -12.71
C PHE A 708 1.25 -8.30 -12.38
N ARG A 709 0.56 -7.63 -13.32
CA ARG A 709 -0.80 -7.10 -13.08
C ARG A 709 -1.84 -8.21 -13.10
N GLU A 710 -2.05 -8.81 -11.94
CA GLU A 710 -2.92 -9.99 -11.79
C GLU A 710 -4.42 -9.68 -11.98
N GLU A 711 -4.82 -8.44 -11.66
CA GLU A 711 -6.16 -7.86 -11.85
C GLU A 711 -6.67 -7.88 -13.32
N LEU A 712 -5.79 -8.11 -14.30
CA LEU A 712 -6.11 -8.21 -15.72
C LEU A 712 -6.10 -9.67 -16.18
N GLU A 713 -7.12 -10.42 -15.76
CA GLU A 713 -7.47 -11.75 -16.28
C GLU A 713 -6.29 -12.76 -16.28
N MET A 714 -5.43 -12.69 -15.26
CA MET A 714 -4.13 -13.37 -15.20
C MET A 714 -4.17 -14.85 -15.57
N HIS A 715 -5.14 -15.61 -15.04
CA HIS A 715 -5.28 -17.03 -15.33
C HIS A 715 -5.40 -17.31 -16.84
N LYS A 716 -6.23 -16.54 -17.57
CA LYS A 716 -6.41 -16.68 -19.02
C LYS A 716 -5.20 -16.17 -19.81
N ARG A 717 -4.49 -15.15 -19.29
CA ARG A 717 -3.22 -14.69 -19.86
C ARG A 717 -2.15 -15.78 -19.78
N MET A 718 -2.05 -16.45 -18.63
CA MET A 718 -1.07 -17.53 -18.40
C MET A 718 -1.46 -18.83 -19.12
N GLU A 719 -2.76 -19.11 -19.29
CA GLU A 719 -3.28 -20.19 -20.15
C GLU A 719 -2.88 -19.95 -21.62
N ALA A 720 -3.15 -18.77 -22.18
CA ALA A 720 -2.74 -18.42 -23.54
C ALA A 720 -1.20 -18.40 -23.73
N LEU A 721 -0.44 -18.03 -22.70
CA LEU A 721 1.02 -18.17 -22.69
C LEU A 721 1.45 -19.65 -22.66
N GLY A 722 0.71 -20.50 -21.95
CA GLY A 722 0.83 -21.96 -21.97
C GLY A 722 0.59 -22.56 -23.37
N ASP A 723 -0.35 -22.03 -24.14
CA ASP A 723 -0.57 -22.43 -25.52
C ASP A 723 0.61 -22.02 -26.43
N LEU A 724 1.19 -20.83 -26.26
CA LEU A 724 2.43 -20.44 -26.96
C LEU A 724 3.61 -21.38 -26.63
N ILE A 725 3.74 -21.79 -25.37
CA ILE A 725 4.78 -22.75 -24.93
C ILE A 725 4.57 -24.13 -25.57
N GLN A 726 3.33 -24.59 -25.67
CA GLN A 726 2.99 -25.85 -26.34
C GLN A 726 3.23 -25.77 -27.86
N LEU A 727 2.79 -24.69 -28.51
CA LEU A 727 2.92 -24.43 -29.95
C LEU A 727 4.39 -24.36 -30.40
N HIS A 728 5.21 -23.57 -29.71
CA HIS A 728 6.61 -23.38 -30.11
C HIS A 728 7.54 -24.47 -29.55
N SER A 729 7.14 -25.12 -28.45
CA SER A 729 7.87 -26.16 -27.71
C SER A 729 9.36 -25.86 -27.48
N PRO A 730 9.71 -24.74 -26.83
CA PRO A 730 11.09 -24.34 -26.57
C PRO A 730 11.83 -25.37 -25.70
N ASP A 731 13.14 -25.51 -25.88
CA ASP A 731 14.00 -26.37 -25.03
C ASP A 731 14.37 -25.68 -23.71
N ILE A 732 14.40 -24.34 -23.71
CA ILE A 732 14.69 -23.47 -22.57
C ILE A 732 13.72 -22.28 -22.58
N ILE A 733 13.15 -21.91 -21.43
CA ILE A 733 12.33 -20.70 -21.25
C ILE A 733 12.97 -19.84 -20.14
N CYS A 734 12.95 -18.52 -20.33
CA CYS A 734 13.39 -17.52 -19.37
C CYS A 734 12.27 -16.48 -19.17
N PHE A 735 11.59 -16.55 -18.03
CA PHE A 735 10.55 -15.60 -17.65
C PHE A 735 11.07 -14.49 -16.74
N GLN A 736 10.49 -13.30 -16.89
CA GLN A 736 10.67 -12.14 -16.02
C GLN A 736 9.30 -11.74 -15.43
N GLU A 737 9.29 -11.12 -14.25
CA GLU A 737 8.07 -10.74 -13.50
C GLU A 737 7.16 -11.89 -13.02
N VAL A 738 7.73 -13.08 -12.75
CA VAL A 738 6.92 -14.18 -12.20
C VAL A 738 6.59 -13.91 -10.74
N THR A 739 5.31 -13.85 -10.40
CA THR A 739 4.78 -13.80 -9.02
C THR A 739 4.53 -15.21 -8.47
N PRO A 740 4.31 -15.40 -7.15
CA PRO A 740 3.91 -16.68 -6.59
C PRO A 740 2.64 -17.27 -7.24
N ASN A 741 1.65 -16.42 -7.56
CA ASN A 741 0.39 -16.87 -8.14
C ASN A 741 0.55 -17.28 -9.62
N ILE A 742 1.39 -16.56 -10.39
CA ILE A 742 1.73 -16.96 -11.76
C ILE A 742 2.55 -18.26 -11.75
N TYR A 743 3.46 -18.42 -10.79
CA TYR A 743 4.22 -19.65 -10.59
C TYR A 743 3.28 -20.85 -10.31
N GLU A 744 2.28 -20.69 -9.44
CA GLU A 744 1.27 -21.74 -9.19
C GLU A 744 0.50 -22.13 -10.47
N VAL A 745 0.01 -21.16 -11.25
CA VAL A 745 -0.69 -21.45 -12.52
C VAL A 745 0.23 -22.18 -13.53
N PHE A 746 1.51 -21.83 -13.57
CA PHE A 746 2.50 -22.58 -14.34
C PHE A 746 2.70 -24.00 -13.79
N GLN A 747 2.83 -24.21 -12.48
CA GLN A 747 2.98 -25.54 -11.88
C GLN A 747 1.78 -26.47 -12.17
N GLN A 748 0.56 -25.93 -12.15
CA GLN A 748 -0.65 -26.68 -12.46
C GLN A 748 -0.76 -27.05 -13.96
N SER A 749 -0.05 -26.34 -14.84
CA SER A 749 -0.12 -26.53 -16.29
C SER A 749 0.46 -27.86 -16.77
N SER A 750 -0.19 -28.48 -17.77
CA SER A 750 0.19 -29.78 -18.34
C SER A 750 1.64 -29.86 -18.83
N TRP A 751 2.14 -28.76 -19.42
CA TRP A 751 3.47 -28.66 -20.01
C TRP A 751 4.61 -28.52 -18.98
N TRP A 752 4.32 -28.10 -17.74
CA TRP A 752 5.33 -27.85 -16.70
C TRP A 752 6.22 -29.06 -16.43
N LYS A 753 5.60 -30.25 -16.37
CA LYS A 753 6.23 -31.55 -16.07
C LYS A 753 7.28 -31.98 -17.11
N LEU A 754 7.41 -31.26 -18.22
CA LEU A 754 8.44 -31.47 -19.24
C LEU A 754 9.75 -30.71 -18.96
N TYR A 755 9.74 -29.76 -18.02
CA TYR A 755 10.87 -28.89 -17.71
C TYR A 755 11.40 -29.10 -16.28
N ARG A 756 12.68 -28.79 -16.07
CA ARG A 756 13.29 -28.59 -14.75
C ARG A 756 13.23 -27.11 -14.39
N CYS A 757 12.71 -26.79 -13.21
CA CYS A 757 12.64 -25.44 -12.67
C CYS A 757 13.98 -24.97 -12.10
N SER A 758 14.27 -23.66 -12.18
CA SER A 758 15.44 -23.03 -11.54
C SER A 758 15.20 -22.47 -10.14
N VAL A 759 13.94 -22.45 -9.68
CA VAL A 759 13.48 -21.87 -8.42
C VAL A 759 12.74 -22.97 -7.64
N SER A 760 13.06 -23.14 -6.36
CA SER A 760 12.33 -24.05 -5.48
C SER A 760 10.98 -23.46 -5.03
N ASP A 761 10.08 -24.31 -4.52
CA ASP A 761 8.78 -23.84 -4.03
C ASP A 761 8.93 -22.83 -2.88
N ASP A 762 9.86 -23.08 -1.95
CA ASP A 762 10.18 -22.17 -0.84
C ASP A 762 10.68 -20.79 -1.34
N GLU A 763 11.53 -20.77 -2.37
CA GLU A 763 12.02 -19.52 -2.98
C GLU A 763 10.92 -18.80 -3.79
N ALA A 764 9.99 -19.55 -4.38
CA ALA A 764 8.89 -18.99 -5.15
C ALA A 764 7.84 -18.32 -4.25
N PHE A 765 7.46 -18.94 -3.12
CA PHE A 765 6.44 -18.41 -2.21
C PHE A 765 6.97 -17.37 -1.21
N THR A 766 8.30 -17.21 -1.06
CA THR A 766 8.91 -16.17 -0.19
C THR A 766 9.22 -14.86 -0.91
N ARG A 767 9.15 -14.81 -2.25
CA ARG A 767 9.54 -13.65 -3.05
C ARG A 767 8.33 -13.01 -3.75
N ALA A 768 8.20 -11.68 -3.64
CA ALA A 768 7.10 -10.94 -4.26
C ALA A 768 7.04 -11.11 -5.79
N TYR A 769 8.20 -11.12 -6.45
CA TYR A 769 8.38 -11.58 -7.83
C TYR A 769 9.85 -11.97 -8.08
N PHE A 770 10.09 -12.70 -9.17
CA PHE A 770 11.41 -13.22 -9.53
C PHE A 770 11.57 -13.50 -11.04
N CYS A 771 12.80 -13.81 -11.45
CA CYS A 771 13.11 -14.36 -12.77
C CYS A 771 13.16 -15.89 -12.69
N LEU A 772 12.58 -16.57 -13.68
CA LEU A 772 12.38 -18.03 -13.67
C LEU A 772 12.94 -18.67 -14.94
N GLN A 773 13.80 -19.67 -14.81
CA GLN A 773 14.30 -20.46 -15.93
C GLN A 773 13.76 -21.89 -15.90
N LEU A 774 13.24 -22.35 -17.03
CA LEU A 774 12.68 -23.70 -17.22
C LEU A 774 13.44 -24.41 -18.34
N CYS A 775 13.91 -25.64 -18.13
CA CYS A 775 14.74 -26.35 -19.11
C CYS A 775 14.33 -27.83 -19.32
N LYS A 776 14.10 -28.23 -20.58
CA LYS A 776 13.87 -29.64 -20.97
C LYS A 776 15.17 -30.47 -20.94
N LEU A 777 16.30 -29.82 -21.21
CA LEU A 777 17.61 -30.45 -21.38
C LEU A 777 18.25 -30.83 -20.01
N SER A 778 19.44 -31.43 -20.05
CA SER A 778 20.23 -31.71 -18.86
C SER A 778 20.90 -30.42 -18.36
N VAL A 779 20.50 -29.95 -17.19
CA VAL A 779 21.13 -28.81 -16.50
C VAL A 779 22.18 -29.35 -15.53
N LYS A 780 23.37 -28.75 -15.53
CA LYS A 780 24.43 -29.01 -14.54
C LYS A 780 24.22 -28.22 -13.26
N SER A 781 23.92 -26.92 -13.41
CA SER A 781 23.74 -25.98 -12.31
C SER A 781 22.76 -24.87 -12.70
N TYR A 782 22.03 -24.38 -11.70
CA TYR A 782 21.40 -23.07 -11.72
C TYR A 782 22.11 -22.19 -10.68
N SER A 783 22.22 -20.89 -10.94
CA SER A 783 22.70 -19.92 -9.95
C SER A 783 22.13 -18.54 -10.20
N CYS A 784 21.78 -17.82 -9.15
CA CYS A 784 21.30 -16.43 -9.22
C CYS A 784 22.31 -15.49 -8.54
N ARG A 785 22.45 -14.28 -9.06
CA ARG A 785 23.40 -13.26 -8.57
C ARG A 785 22.73 -11.89 -8.51
N PRO A 786 22.44 -11.32 -7.33
CA PRO A 786 21.90 -9.97 -7.24
C PRO A 786 22.95 -8.94 -7.71
N PHE A 787 22.51 -7.91 -8.43
CA PHE A 787 23.41 -6.83 -8.86
C PHE A 787 23.68 -5.86 -7.71
N ALA A 788 24.95 -5.58 -7.44
CA ALA A 788 25.37 -4.74 -6.31
C ALA A 788 24.89 -3.29 -6.39
N ASN A 789 24.42 -2.82 -7.56
CA ASN A 789 23.89 -1.48 -7.79
C ASN A 789 22.37 -1.41 -8.05
N SER A 790 21.62 -2.50 -7.86
CA SER A 790 20.16 -2.46 -8.07
C SER A 790 19.43 -1.80 -6.90
N VAL A 791 18.36 -1.06 -7.22
CA VAL A 791 17.41 -0.48 -6.26
C VAL A 791 16.17 -1.38 -6.16
N MET A 792 15.77 -2.02 -7.25
CA MET A 792 14.63 -2.93 -7.38
C MET A 792 14.95 -4.41 -7.09
N GLY A 793 16.12 -4.70 -6.51
CA GLY A 793 16.52 -6.09 -6.17
C GLY A 793 16.76 -6.99 -7.40
N ARG A 794 17.17 -6.41 -8.53
CA ARG A 794 17.46 -7.14 -9.79
C ARG A 794 18.61 -8.13 -9.64
N GLU A 795 18.52 -9.23 -10.37
CA GLU A 795 19.49 -10.33 -10.36
C GLU A 795 19.73 -10.92 -11.75
N LEU A 796 20.91 -11.53 -11.91
CA LEU A 796 21.30 -12.36 -13.04
C LEU A 796 21.10 -13.84 -12.67
N CYS A 797 20.07 -14.46 -13.21
CA CYS A 797 19.85 -15.91 -13.17
C CYS A 797 20.66 -16.59 -14.28
N ILE A 798 21.26 -17.74 -14.00
CA ILE A 798 22.16 -18.45 -14.93
C ILE A 798 21.90 -19.94 -14.87
N ALA A 799 21.63 -20.54 -16.02
CA ALA A 799 21.54 -21.99 -16.24
C ALA A 799 22.75 -22.49 -17.04
N GLU A 800 23.49 -23.46 -16.49
CA GLU A 800 24.53 -24.18 -17.21
C GLU A 800 23.94 -25.46 -17.82
N VAL A 801 23.80 -25.51 -19.14
CA VAL A 801 23.03 -26.55 -19.85
C VAL A 801 23.95 -27.41 -20.73
N ASN A 802 23.79 -28.74 -20.62
CA ASN A 802 24.41 -29.71 -21.52
C ASN A 802 23.58 -29.84 -22.79
N VAL A 803 24.17 -29.46 -23.92
CA VAL A 803 23.58 -29.55 -25.25
C VAL A 803 24.31 -30.62 -26.04
N GLN A 804 23.71 -31.82 -26.11
CA GLN A 804 24.36 -33.02 -26.67
C GLN A 804 25.62 -33.43 -25.88
N THR A 805 26.30 -34.50 -26.27
CA THR A 805 27.15 -35.28 -25.34
C THR A 805 28.41 -34.60 -24.81
N GLU A 806 28.88 -33.49 -25.40
CA GLU A 806 30.08 -32.77 -24.93
C GLU A 806 30.02 -31.22 -24.99
N ARG A 807 28.89 -30.60 -25.38
CA ARG A 807 28.81 -29.13 -25.49
C ARG A 807 28.07 -28.54 -24.31
N THR A 808 28.67 -27.55 -23.66
CA THR A 808 28.02 -26.73 -22.61
C THR A 808 27.58 -25.41 -23.21
N LEU A 809 26.36 -24.98 -22.87
CA LEU A 809 25.77 -23.69 -23.21
C LEU A 809 25.35 -23.00 -21.91
N ILE A 810 25.80 -21.76 -21.72
CA ILE A 810 25.30 -20.91 -20.64
C ILE A 810 24.09 -20.15 -21.16
N VAL A 811 22.95 -20.23 -20.48
CA VAL A 811 21.79 -19.37 -20.73
C VAL A 811 21.51 -18.57 -19.48
N ALA A 812 21.81 -17.28 -19.54
CA ALA A 812 21.56 -16.33 -18.47
C ALA A 812 20.32 -15.49 -18.77
N THR A 813 19.59 -15.12 -17.73
CA THR A 813 18.49 -14.16 -17.83
C THR A 813 18.46 -13.16 -16.69
N SER A 814 17.89 -11.99 -16.96
CA SER A 814 17.75 -10.90 -16.01
C SER A 814 16.50 -10.09 -16.36
N HIS A 815 15.92 -9.47 -15.34
CA HIS A 815 15.15 -8.24 -15.49
C HIS A 815 16.08 -7.10 -15.05
N LEU A 816 16.46 -6.16 -15.92
CA LEU A 816 17.33 -5.05 -15.51
C LEU A 816 16.53 -3.92 -14.83
N GLU A 817 17.22 -2.88 -14.32
CA GLU A 817 16.59 -1.76 -13.60
C GLU A 817 15.57 -1.01 -14.48
N SER A 818 14.28 -1.01 -14.10
CA SER A 818 13.24 -0.37 -14.92
C SER A 818 13.18 1.14 -14.72
N PRO A 819 12.84 1.95 -15.74
CA PRO A 819 12.53 3.37 -15.55
C PRO A 819 11.37 3.55 -14.57
N CYS A 820 11.54 4.34 -13.51
CA CYS A 820 10.51 4.56 -12.49
C CYS A 820 10.07 6.04 -12.45
N PRO A 821 8.89 6.39 -12.99
CA PRO A 821 8.33 7.73 -12.88
C PRO A 821 7.64 7.93 -11.51
N ALA A 822 8.43 7.99 -10.44
CA ALA A 822 7.94 8.01 -9.06
C ALA A 822 8.59 9.11 -8.20
N PRO A 823 7.96 9.53 -7.08
CA PRO A 823 8.63 10.36 -6.06
C PRO A 823 9.87 9.67 -5.50
N PRO A 824 10.98 10.40 -5.25
CA PRO A 824 11.09 11.86 -5.23
C PRO A 824 11.44 12.51 -6.59
N LYS A 825 11.67 11.72 -7.64
CA LYS A 825 12.18 12.21 -8.94
C LYS A 825 11.52 11.50 -10.11
N TRP A 826 10.55 12.20 -10.72
CA TRP A 826 9.71 11.70 -11.82
C TRP A 826 10.46 11.39 -13.12
N ASP A 827 11.76 11.70 -13.15
CA ASP A 827 12.74 11.52 -14.23
C ASP A 827 13.74 10.38 -13.96
N GLN A 828 13.51 9.51 -12.97
CA GLN A 828 14.37 8.37 -12.64
C GLN A 828 14.33 7.27 -13.73
N MET A 829 15.08 7.50 -14.80
CA MET A 829 15.18 6.55 -15.93
C MET A 829 16.12 5.37 -15.66
N TYR A 830 16.87 5.37 -14.55
CA TYR A 830 17.82 4.32 -14.12
C TYR A 830 18.82 3.81 -15.20
N SER A 831 19.13 4.68 -16.16
CA SER A 831 19.98 4.36 -17.30
C SER A 831 21.40 3.95 -16.89
N LYS A 832 22.03 4.72 -16.00
CA LYS A 832 23.36 4.44 -15.47
C LYS A 832 23.40 3.10 -14.73
N GLU A 833 22.34 2.79 -14.01
CA GLU A 833 22.19 1.56 -13.23
C GLU A 833 22.04 0.35 -14.16
N ARG A 834 21.20 0.42 -15.21
CA ARG A 834 21.14 -0.60 -16.28
C ARG A 834 22.47 -0.79 -17.00
N ILE A 835 23.12 0.30 -17.41
CA ILE A 835 24.41 0.26 -18.11
C ILE A 835 25.47 -0.47 -17.26
N ASN A 836 25.48 -0.25 -15.95
CA ASN A 836 26.37 -0.94 -15.03
C ASN A 836 26.01 -2.43 -14.87
N GLN A 837 24.74 -2.76 -14.68
CA GLN A 837 24.27 -4.14 -14.57
C GLN A 837 24.56 -4.96 -15.83
N ALA A 838 24.30 -4.39 -17.02
CA ALA A 838 24.61 -5.03 -18.30
C ALA A 838 26.12 -5.28 -18.45
N LYS A 839 26.97 -4.32 -18.07
CA LYS A 839 28.44 -4.48 -18.06
C LYS A 839 28.90 -5.54 -17.05
N GLU A 840 28.30 -5.59 -15.87
CA GLU A 840 28.60 -6.59 -14.84
C GLU A 840 28.23 -8.00 -15.31
N ALA A 841 27.03 -8.17 -15.87
CA ALA A 841 26.55 -9.44 -16.43
C ALA A 841 27.46 -9.93 -17.56
N ILE A 842 27.73 -9.07 -18.55
CA ILE A 842 28.62 -9.40 -19.68
C ILE A 842 30.02 -9.80 -19.18
N LYS A 843 30.62 -9.02 -18.28
CA LYS A 843 31.95 -9.29 -17.70
C LYS A 843 32.00 -10.57 -16.84
N PHE A 844 30.87 -10.96 -16.25
CA PHE A 844 30.77 -12.26 -15.59
C PHE A 844 30.72 -13.41 -16.61
N LEU A 845 29.92 -13.24 -17.66
CA LEU A 845 29.56 -14.26 -18.63
C LEU A 845 30.62 -14.53 -19.71
N GLU A 846 31.38 -13.51 -20.16
CA GLU A 846 32.37 -13.55 -21.25
C GLU A 846 33.47 -14.62 -21.10
N LYS A 847 33.63 -15.16 -19.89
CA LYS A 847 34.57 -16.24 -19.55
C LYS A 847 34.20 -17.59 -20.18
N ASN A 848 32.99 -17.72 -20.72
CA ASN A 848 32.43 -18.98 -21.22
C ASN A 848 32.35 -18.97 -22.77
N PRO A 849 32.63 -20.10 -23.45
CA PRO A 849 32.76 -20.14 -24.91
C PRO A 849 31.43 -20.19 -25.68
N ASN A 850 30.31 -20.44 -25.00
CA ASN A 850 28.97 -20.46 -25.59
C ASN A 850 27.99 -19.86 -24.56
N VAL A 851 27.53 -18.64 -24.81
CA VAL A 851 26.61 -17.90 -23.94
C VAL A 851 25.46 -17.30 -24.73
N ILE A 852 24.28 -17.35 -24.13
CA ILE A 852 23.12 -16.51 -24.42
C ILE A 852 22.78 -15.73 -23.15
N PHE A 853 22.58 -14.43 -23.28
CA PHE A 853 22.01 -13.55 -22.26
C PHE A 853 20.71 -12.95 -22.81
N CYS A 854 19.59 -13.18 -22.15
CA CYS A 854 18.27 -12.73 -22.61
C CYS A 854 17.35 -12.29 -21.47
N GLY A 855 16.19 -11.73 -21.81
CA GLY A 855 15.22 -11.21 -20.83
C GLY A 855 14.85 -9.77 -21.13
N ASP A 856 13.95 -9.24 -20.32
CA ASP A 856 13.63 -7.83 -20.29
C ASP A 856 14.81 -7.01 -19.73
N MET A 857 15.60 -6.46 -20.64
CA MET A 857 16.74 -5.62 -20.31
C MET A 857 16.33 -4.16 -20.06
N ASN A 858 15.03 -3.82 -20.16
CA ASN A 858 14.49 -2.46 -20.07
C ASN A 858 15.25 -1.44 -20.95
N TRP A 859 15.93 -1.92 -22.01
CA TRP A 859 17.00 -1.17 -22.65
C TRP A 859 16.48 -0.23 -23.72
N ASP A 860 16.84 1.04 -23.58
CA ASP A 860 16.42 2.12 -24.48
C ASP A 860 17.61 2.67 -25.25
N ASP A 861 17.78 2.27 -26.52
CA ASP A 861 18.96 2.64 -27.33
C ASP A 861 19.16 4.17 -27.46
N LYS A 862 18.12 4.99 -27.25
CA LYS A 862 18.21 6.46 -27.26
C LYS A 862 18.75 7.07 -25.96
N LEU A 863 18.66 6.36 -24.83
CA LEU A 863 18.96 6.88 -23.49
C LEU A 863 20.09 6.13 -22.80
N ASP A 864 20.11 4.80 -22.95
CA ASP A 864 21.16 3.92 -22.47
C ASP A 864 22.32 3.78 -23.48
N GLY A 865 22.07 4.19 -24.73
CA GLY A 865 23.00 4.09 -25.84
C GLY A 865 23.14 2.67 -26.38
N GLN A 866 24.26 2.40 -27.07
CA GLN A 866 24.55 1.08 -27.61
C GLN A 866 24.79 0.07 -26.47
N PHE A 867 24.15 -1.09 -26.57
CA PHE A 867 24.33 -2.19 -25.61
C PHE A 867 25.81 -2.59 -25.50
N PRO A 868 26.37 -2.81 -24.29
CA PRO A 868 27.81 -3.03 -24.08
C PRO A 868 28.27 -4.43 -24.51
N LEU A 869 28.37 -4.65 -25.83
CA LEU A 869 28.86 -5.88 -26.44
C LEU A 869 30.40 -5.88 -26.58
N PRO A 870 31.13 -6.86 -26.01
CA PRO A 870 32.55 -7.10 -26.29
C PRO A 870 32.77 -7.73 -27.67
N ASP A 871 34.01 -7.73 -28.13
CA ASP A 871 34.38 -8.39 -29.40
C ASP A 871 33.93 -9.85 -29.44
N GLY A 872 33.28 -10.24 -30.54
CA GLY A 872 32.69 -11.57 -30.75
C GLY A 872 31.28 -11.77 -30.19
N TRP A 873 30.74 -10.83 -29.41
CA TRP A 873 29.33 -10.83 -29.02
C TRP A 873 28.43 -10.15 -30.08
N VAL A 874 27.18 -10.60 -30.18
CA VAL A 874 26.18 -10.11 -31.13
C VAL A 874 24.80 -9.97 -30.49
N ASP A 875 24.04 -8.94 -30.90
CA ASP A 875 22.58 -8.90 -30.71
C ASP A 875 21.95 -9.75 -31.82
N ALA A 876 21.26 -10.83 -31.45
CA ALA A 876 20.70 -11.80 -32.38
C ALA A 876 19.57 -11.24 -33.24
N TRP A 877 18.85 -10.21 -32.76
CA TRP A 877 17.84 -9.52 -33.56
C TRP A 877 18.51 -8.68 -34.63
N VAL A 878 19.50 -7.86 -34.25
CA VAL A 878 20.25 -7.01 -35.20
C VAL A 878 20.99 -7.87 -36.24
N GLN A 879 21.52 -9.04 -35.85
CA GLN A 879 22.21 -9.94 -36.78
C GLN A 879 21.28 -10.57 -37.84
N LEU A 880 20.08 -11.02 -37.45
CA LEU A 880 19.17 -11.72 -38.36
C LEU A 880 18.18 -10.80 -39.09
N ARG A 881 17.79 -9.69 -38.45
CA ARG A 881 16.75 -8.76 -38.92
C ARG A 881 17.22 -7.29 -38.82
N PRO A 882 18.36 -6.91 -39.43
CA PRO A 882 18.92 -5.56 -39.31
C PRO A 882 18.00 -4.45 -39.84
N SER A 883 16.99 -4.79 -40.64
CA SER A 883 15.98 -3.87 -41.19
C SER A 883 14.66 -3.84 -40.42
N GLU A 884 14.54 -4.55 -39.29
CA GLU A 884 13.32 -4.57 -38.47
C GLU A 884 13.61 -4.03 -37.06
N ASN A 885 12.76 -3.12 -36.56
CA ASN A 885 13.00 -2.44 -35.28
C ASN A 885 12.99 -3.38 -34.05
N GLY A 886 12.29 -4.51 -34.15
CA GLY A 886 12.20 -5.51 -33.07
C GLY A 886 11.50 -4.97 -31.81
N TRP A 887 10.43 -4.19 -31.95
CA TRP A 887 9.70 -3.66 -30.80
C TRP A 887 9.02 -4.79 -30.02
N THR A 888 9.49 -5.03 -28.80
CA THR A 888 8.89 -6.00 -27.88
C THR A 888 7.88 -5.32 -26.94
N TYR A 889 8.04 -4.03 -26.68
CA TYR A 889 7.03 -3.19 -26.05
C TYR A 889 6.49 -2.18 -27.08
N ASP A 890 5.31 -2.44 -27.63
CA ASP A 890 4.69 -1.58 -28.65
C ASP A 890 3.22 -1.28 -28.34
N THR A 891 2.96 -0.07 -27.83
CA THR A 891 1.60 0.43 -27.53
C THR A 891 0.71 0.67 -28.75
N LYS A 892 1.24 0.58 -29.98
CA LYS A 892 0.50 0.75 -31.23
C LYS A 892 -0.13 -0.57 -31.71
N SER A 893 0.59 -1.68 -31.59
CA SER A 893 0.10 -3.02 -31.89
C SER A 893 -0.54 -3.67 -30.67
N ASN A 894 0.09 -3.58 -29.49
CA ASN A 894 -0.49 -4.03 -28.22
C ASN A 894 -1.56 -3.05 -27.72
N LYS A 895 -2.78 -3.16 -28.28
CA LYS A 895 -3.94 -2.34 -27.93
C LYS A 895 -4.31 -2.39 -26.44
N MET A 896 -3.93 -3.48 -25.74
CA MET A 896 -4.12 -3.61 -24.29
C MET A 896 -3.46 -2.45 -23.54
N LEU A 897 -2.37 -1.86 -24.07
CA LEU A 897 -1.64 -0.79 -23.42
C LEU A 897 -2.17 0.63 -23.70
N SER A 898 -3.17 0.80 -24.57
CA SER A 898 -3.47 2.11 -25.20
C SER A 898 -3.41 3.32 -24.25
N GLY A 899 -2.42 4.20 -24.51
CA GLY A 899 -2.12 5.40 -23.72
C GLY A 899 -2.61 6.68 -24.40
N ASN A 900 -2.08 7.83 -23.98
CA ASN A 900 -2.24 9.11 -24.70
C ASN A 900 -1.14 9.37 -25.75
N ARG A 901 -0.05 8.59 -25.72
CA ARG A 901 1.12 8.70 -26.60
C ARG A 901 1.49 7.31 -27.12
N THR A 902 2.03 7.24 -28.33
CA THR A 902 2.60 6.02 -28.89
C THR A 902 4.04 5.84 -28.42
N LEU A 903 4.28 4.78 -27.65
CA LEU A 903 5.60 4.31 -27.23
C LEU A 903 5.89 2.96 -27.90
N GLN A 904 7.08 2.83 -28.50
CA GLN A 904 7.57 1.63 -29.17
C GLN A 904 9.06 1.44 -28.82
N LYS A 905 9.43 0.33 -28.18
CA LYS A 905 10.79 0.08 -27.64
C LYS A 905 11.20 -1.41 -27.77
N ARG A 906 12.51 -1.69 -27.86
CA ARG A 906 13.09 -3.05 -27.82
C ARG A 906 13.72 -3.29 -26.43
N LEU A 907 12.87 -3.52 -25.44
CA LEU A 907 13.28 -3.68 -24.05
C LEU A 907 13.93 -5.06 -23.83
N ASP A 908 13.32 -6.11 -24.39
CA ASP A 908 13.79 -7.49 -24.35
C ASP A 908 14.77 -7.78 -25.49
N ARG A 909 15.82 -8.55 -25.19
CA ARG A 909 16.90 -8.84 -26.15
C ARG A 909 17.43 -10.26 -26.04
N PHE A 910 18.16 -10.68 -27.07
CA PHE A 910 18.97 -11.90 -27.09
C PHE A 910 20.40 -11.53 -27.50
N VAL A 911 21.30 -11.50 -26.53
CA VAL A 911 22.72 -11.14 -26.69
C VAL A 911 23.57 -12.39 -26.55
N CYS A 912 24.39 -12.71 -27.56
CA CYS A 912 25.00 -14.02 -27.71
C CYS A 912 26.50 -13.95 -28.00
N ASN A 913 27.26 -14.92 -27.51
CA ASN A 913 28.62 -15.23 -27.96
C ASN A 913 28.73 -16.75 -28.08
N LEU A 914 28.81 -17.27 -29.30
CA LEU A 914 28.64 -18.69 -29.59
C LEU A 914 29.76 -19.18 -30.51
N ARG A 915 30.54 -20.15 -30.02
CA ARG A 915 31.68 -20.75 -30.73
C ARG A 915 31.35 -22.10 -31.36
N ASP A 916 30.54 -22.92 -30.68
CA ASP A 916 30.10 -24.23 -31.15
C ASP A 916 28.66 -24.20 -31.71
N PHE A 917 28.02 -23.03 -31.81
CA PHE A 917 26.64 -22.87 -32.29
C PHE A 917 26.51 -21.64 -33.21
N LYS A 918 25.56 -21.71 -34.16
CA LYS A 918 25.18 -20.58 -35.02
C LYS A 918 23.72 -20.20 -34.74
N ILE A 919 23.45 -18.91 -34.61
CA ILE A 919 22.10 -18.34 -34.61
C ILE A 919 21.44 -18.60 -35.99
N SER A 920 20.22 -19.15 -36.00
CA SER A 920 19.53 -19.56 -37.22
C SER A 920 18.20 -18.85 -37.44
N GLU A 921 17.44 -18.56 -36.39
CA GLU A 921 16.15 -17.86 -36.47
C GLU A 921 15.89 -17.03 -35.20
N ILE A 922 15.20 -15.90 -35.35
CA ILE A 922 14.61 -15.17 -34.22
C ILE A 922 13.22 -14.63 -34.62
N ALA A 923 12.26 -14.69 -33.71
CA ALA A 923 10.89 -14.26 -33.92
C ALA A 923 10.30 -13.59 -32.67
N ILE A 924 9.35 -12.67 -32.87
CA ILE A 924 8.48 -12.14 -31.82
C ILE A 924 7.24 -13.04 -31.73
N ILE A 925 6.76 -13.33 -30.52
CA ILE A 925 5.63 -14.22 -30.24
C ILE A 925 4.64 -13.61 -29.24
N GLY A 926 3.38 -14.07 -29.28
CA GLY A 926 2.32 -13.55 -28.40
C GLY A 926 1.74 -12.19 -28.80
N MET A 927 1.74 -11.89 -30.10
CA MET A 927 1.16 -10.65 -30.64
C MET A 927 -0.37 -10.68 -30.78
N ASP A 928 -0.98 -11.86 -30.63
CA ASP A 928 -2.41 -12.08 -30.87
C ASP A 928 -3.29 -11.75 -29.65
N GLU A 929 -4.50 -11.26 -29.93
CA GLU A 929 -5.53 -10.95 -28.93
C GLU A 929 -6.21 -12.23 -28.42
N ILE A 930 -6.36 -12.37 -27.11
CA ILE A 930 -7.00 -13.56 -26.51
C ILE A 930 -8.48 -13.56 -26.87
N ALA A 931 -8.92 -14.62 -27.57
CA ALA A 931 -10.24 -14.67 -28.20
C ALA A 931 -11.38 -14.50 -27.20
N GLY A 932 -12.27 -13.53 -27.46
CA GLY A 932 -13.41 -13.21 -26.59
C GLY A 932 -13.06 -12.44 -25.31
N LEU A 933 -11.78 -12.14 -25.04
CA LEU A 933 -11.34 -11.51 -23.81
C LEU A 933 -11.06 -10.01 -23.99
N SER A 934 -11.77 -9.17 -23.23
CA SER A 934 -11.59 -7.72 -23.26
C SER A 934 -11.84 -7.09 -21.90
N TYR A 935 -11.13 -5.98 -21.63
CA TYR A 935 -11.19 -5.24 -20.37
C TYR A 935 -11.56 -3.77 -20.61
N CYS A 936 -12.04 -3.09 -19.58
CA CYS A 936 -12.56 -1.72 -19.71
C CYS A 936 -11.57 -0.65 -19.21
N LYS A 937 -11.07 0.20 -20.12
CA LYS A 937 -10.19 1.33 -19.82
C LYS A 937 -10.95 2.66 -19.82
N GLU A 938 -11.22 3.19 -18.64
CA GLU A 938 -11.62 4.57 -18.42
C GLU A 938 -10.48 5.53 -18.79
N LYS A 939 -10.68 6.27 -19.88
CA LYS A 939 -9.75 7.26 -20.39
C LYS A 939 -10.38 8.65 -20.28
N LYS A 940 -9.79 9.53 -19.47
CA LYS A 940 -10.23 10.92 -19.36
C LYS A 940 -9.79 11.70 -20.60
N VAL A 941 -10.74 12.10 -21.44
CA VAL A 941 -10.51 12.88 -22.67
C VAL A 941 -11.09 14.27 -22.47
N LYS A 942 -10.22 15.28 -22.35
CA LYS A 942 -10.58 16.62 -21.88
C LYS A 942 -11.25 16.53 -20.50
N ASN A 943 -12.56 16.76 -20.42
CA ASN A 943 -13.33 16.68 -19.17
C ASN A 943 -14.29 15.47 -19.09
N GLU A 944 -14.38 14.64 -20.13
CA GLU A 944 -15.23 13.44 -20.14
C GLU A 944 -14.43 12.18 -19.80
N VAL A 945 -14.99 11.29 -18.97
CA VAL A 945 -14.45 9.93 -18.77
C VAL A 945 -15.08 9.02 -19.81
N LYS A 946 -14.28 8.51 -20.76
CA LYS A 946 -14.75 7.56 -21.79
C LYS A 946 -14.30 6.15 -21.44
N LYS A 947 -15.25 5.22 -21.35
CA LYS A 947 -14.97 3.79 -21.22
C LYS A 947 -14.61 3.22 -22.59
N LEU A 948 -13.39 2.73 -22.72
CA LEU A 948 -12.89 2.01 -23.89
C LEU A 948 -12.88 0.51 -23.58
N MET A 949 -13.51 -0.32 -24.40
CA MET A 949 -13.23 -1.76 -24.36
C MET A 949 -11.95 -2.03 -25.15
N LEU A 950 -10.99 -2.70 -24.54
CA LEU A 950 -9.70 -3.05 -25.11
C LEU A 950 -9.51 -4.57 -25.04
N PRO A 951 -8.87 -5.20 -26.04
CA PRO A 951 -8.54 -6.62 -25.96
C PRO A 951 -7.52 -6.88 -24.86
N VAL A 952 -7.47 -8.13 -24.39
CA VAL A 952 -6.42 -8.64 -23.52
C VAL A 952 -5.44 -9.46 -24.38
N LEU A 953 -4.14 -9.27 -24.14
CA LEU A 953 -3.05 -10.07 -24.72
C LEU A 953 -2.33 -10.83 -23.58
N PRO A 954 -1.48 -11.83 -23.86
CA PRO A 954 -0.80 -12.59 -22.81
C PRO A 954 0.03 -11.74 -21.84
N SER A 955 0.60 -10.63 -22.32
CA SER A 955 1.37 -9.68 -21.51
C SER A 955 1.38 -8.28 -22.15
N ASP A 956 1.94 -7.29 -21.47
CA ASP A 956 2.25 -5.99 -22.07
C ASP A 956 3.48 -6.05 -23.00
N HIS A 957 4.46 -6.90 -22.67
CA HIS A 957 5.55 -7.29 -23.55
C HIS A 957 5.15 -8.40 -24.55
N TYR A 958 5.76 -8.38 -25.73
CA TYR A 958 5.81 -9.51 -26.65
C TYR A 958 7.10 -10.31 -26.42
N GLY A 959 6.96 -11.65 -26.37
CA GLY A 959 8.10 -12.53 -26.16
C GLY A 959 9.01 -12.65 -27.38
N LEU A 960 10.23 -13.12 -27.13
CA LEU A 960 11.21 -13.46 -28.15
C LEU A 960 11.50 -14.96 -28.14
N LEU A 961 11.54 -15.57 -29.33
CA LEU A 961 11.96 -16.95 -29.55
C LEU A 961 13.21 -16.97 -30.43
N LEU A 962 14.32 -17.46 -29.87
CA LEU A 962 15.59 -17.66 -30.56
C LEU A 962 15.80 -19.15 -30.88
N THR A 963 16.21 -19.45 -32.12
CA THR A 963 16.69 -20.78 -32.51
C THR A 963 18.20 -20.71 -32.80
N ILE A 964 18.95 -21.66 -32.23
CA ILE A 964 20.36 -21.90 -32.54
C ILE A 964 20.57 -23.33 -33.07
N CYS A 965 21.56 -23.50 -33.94
CA CYS A 965 21.95 -24.80 -34.49
C CYS A 965 23.40 -25.15 -34.12
N PRO A 966 23.72 -26.41 -33.77
CA PRO A 966 25.11 -26.86 -33.57
C PRO A 966 25.96 -26.61 -34.82
N GLN A 967 27.17 -26.07 -34.64
CA GLN A 967 28.14 -25.89 -35.71
C GLN A 967 29.10 -27.09 -35.75
N GLN A 968 29.39 -27.62 -36.95
CA GLN A 968 30.40 -28.67 -37.13
C GLN A 968 31.81 -28.10 -36.98
N ARG A 969 32.71 -28.80 -36.27
CA ARG A 969 34.09 -28.30 -36.07
C ARG A 969 34.92 -28.55 -37.32
N LYS A 970 35.48 -27.50 -37.93
CA LYS A 970 36.42 -27.59 -39.08
C LYS A 970 37.58 -28.58 -38.84
N GLN A 971 37.98 -28.79 -37.59
CA GLN A 971 39.02 -29.74 -37.21
C GLN A 971 38.59 -31.21 -37.39
N GLU A 972 37.33 -31.58 -37.16
CA GLU A 972 36.84 -32.95 -37.37
C GLU A 972 36.85 -33.30 -38.87
N TRP A 973 36.44 -32.35 -39.73
CA TRP A 973 36.53 -32.49 -41.18
C TRP A 973 37.97 -32.64 -41.66
N LEU A 974 38.91 -31.85 -41.12
CA LEU A 974 40.35 -31.99 -41.40
C LEU A 974 40.94 -33.30 -40.89
N LEU A 975 40.49 -33.80 -39.73
CA LEU A 975 40.93 -35.08 -39.17
C LEU A 975 40.44 -36.23 -40.04
N ASN A 976 39.17 -36.21 -40.45
CA ASN A 976 38.57 -37.18 -41.36
C ASN A 976 39.20 -37.14 -42.77
N LYS A 977 39.45 -35.94 -43.33
CA LYS A 977 40.15 -35.77 -44.63
C LYS A 977 41.56 -36.36 -44.57
N ASN A 978 42.26 -36.24 -43.43
CA ASN A 978 43.57 -36.87 -43.21
C ASN A 978 43.51 -38.38 -42.93
N LEU A 979 42.50 -38.88 -42.22
CA LEU A 979 42.25 -40.31 -42.02
C LEU A 979 41.96 -41.02 -43.35
N LEU A 980 41.06 -40.46 -44.17
CA LEU A 980 40.78 -40.92 -45.53
C LEU A 980 42.06 -40.93 -46.39
N LYS A 981 42.88 -39.88 -46.32
CA LYS A 981 44.17 -39.82 -47.02
C LYS A 981 45.12 -40.96 -46.59
N ARG A 982 45.25 -41.22 -45.29
CA ARG A 982 46.05 -42.34 -44.74
C ARG A 982 45.48 -43.71 -45.12
N TYR A 983 44.15 -43.84 -45.20
CA TYR A 983 43.48 -45.08 -45.57
C TYR A 983 43.68 -45.40 -47.07
N ALA A 984 43.48 -44.40 -47.95
CA ALA A 984 43.71 -44.52 -49.39
C ALA A 984 45.18 -44.87 -49.73
N ILE A 985 46.15 -44.29 -49.01
CA ILE A 985 47.56 -44.64 -49.17
C ILE A 985 47.81 -46.10 -48.74
N LYS A 986 47.21 -46.56 -47.64
CA LYS A 986 47.32 -47.97 -47.20
C LYS A 986 46.69 -48.95 -48.20
N THR A 987 45.52 -48.67 -48.75
CA THR A 987 44.84 -49.56 -49.71
C THR A 987 45.56 -49.59 -51.06
N TRP A 988 46.14 -48.46 -51.52
CA TRP A 988 46.96 -48.41 -52.73
C TRP A 988 48.19 -49.33 -52.64
N HIS A 989 48.93 -49.28 -51.52
CA HIS A 989 50.07 -50.18 -51.29
C HIS A 989 49.70 -51.66 -51.16
N HIS A 990 48.43 -52.00 -50.90
CA HIS A 990 47.94 -53.39 -50.80
C HIS A 990 47.27 -53.89 -52.10
N GLY A 991 47.45 -53.21 -53.23
CA GLY A 991 47.17 -53.73 -54.57
C GLY A 991 45.69 -53.87 -54.98
N ARG A 992 44.74 -53.51 -54.10
CA ARG A 992 43.29 -53.59 -54.40
C ARG A 992 42.83 -52.43 -55.28
N LYS A 993 42.79 -52.67 -56.60
CA LYS A 993 42.38 -51.67 -57.61
C LYS A 993 40.89 -51.27 -57.58
N SER A 994 40.03 -52.05 -56.91
CA SER A 994 38.62 -51.70 -56.67
C SER A 994 38.49 -50.55 -55.67
N ASP A 995 39.08 -50.73 -54.50
CA ASP A 995 38.84 -49.89 -53.31
C ASP A 995 39.46 -48.50 -53.49
N THR A 996 40.55 -48.40 -54.26
CA THR A 996 41.21 -47.12 -54.59
C THR A 996 40.36 -46.22 -55.50
N ARG A 997 39.54 -46.81 -56.38
CA ARG A 997 38.73 -46.05 -57.34
C ARG A 997 37.59 -45.31 -56.64
N LEU A 998 36.84 -46.01 -55.78
CA LEU A 998 35.79 -45.41 -54.95
C LEU A 998 36.33 -44.29 -54.06
N CYS A 999 37.49 -44.51 -53.40
CA CYS A 999 38.13 -43.48 -52.58
C CYS A 999 38.54 -42.23 -53.40
N MET A 1000 38.98 -42.39 -54.65
CA MET A 1000 39.28 -41.25 -55.52
C MET A 1000 38.00 -40.55 -56.03
N GLU A 1001 36.96 -41.29 -56.38
CA GLU A 1001 35.70 -40.71 -56.86
C GLU A 1001 34.96 -39.91 -55.77
N GLU A 1002 35.11 -40.25 -54.48
CA GLU A 1002 34.70 -39.38 -53.36
C GLU A 1002 35.64 -38.18 -53.16
N TYR A 1003 36.97 -38.39 -53.20
CA TYR A 1003 37.94 -37.30 -52.97
C TYR A 1003 37.88 -36.22 -54.06
N VAL A 1004 37.51 -36.56 -55.30
CA VAL A 1004 37.25 -35.61 -56.39
C VAL A 1004 35.96 -34.81 -56.15
N LYS A 1005 34.86 -35.46 -55.74
CA LYS A 1005 33.60 -34.76 -55.39
C LYS A 1005 33.79 -33.72 -54.27
N ILE A 1006 34.66 -34.01 -53.31
CA ILE A 1006 35.05 -33.08 -52.23
C ILE A 1006 35.90 -31.90 -52.75
N GLY A 1007 36.60 -32.07 -53.89
CA GLY A 1007 37.34 -31.01 -54.56
C GLY A 1007 36.46 -30.06 -55.36
N ASP A 1008 35.45 -30.56 -56.07
CA ASP A 1008 34.56 -29.70 -56.88
C ASP A 1008 33.70 -28.77 -56.01
N SER A 1009 33.37 -29.16 -54.77
CA SER A 1009 32.71 -28.27 -53.80
C SER A 1009 33.54 -27.07 -53.34
N GLU A 1010 34.85 -27.01 -53.63
CA GLU A 1010 35.67 -25.81 -53.40
C GLU A 1010 35.48 -24.74 -54.51
N LYS A 1011 34.78 -25.04 -55.62
CA LYS A 1011 34.51 -24.09 -56.72
C LYS A 1011 33.17 -23.33 -56.64
N GLU A 1012 32.11 -23.93 -56.09
CA GLU A 1012 30.80 -23.25 -56.04
C GLU A 1012 30.71 -22.15 -54.97
N CYS A 1013 31.71 -22.04 -54.08
CA CYS A 1013 31.81 -20.96 -53.09
C CYS A 1013 32.39 -19.64 -53.64
N GLY A 1014 32.40 -19.46 -54.97
CA GLY A 1014 33.27 -18.48 -55.64
C GLY A 1014 32.70 -17.73 -56.85
N GLU A 1015 31.38 -17.57 -57.03
CA GLU A 1015 30.86 -16.63 -58.04
C GLU A 1015 29.40 -16.16 -57.82
N ARG A 1016 29.21 -15.06 -57.08
CA ARG A 1016 28.02 -14.17 -57.21
C ARG A 1016 28.20 -12.78 -56.58
N GLY A 1017 29.04 -11.95 -57.21
CA GLY A 1017 29.17 -10.51 -56.95
C GLY A 1017 29.17 -9.76 -58.29
N SER A 1018 28.46 -8.65 -58.39
CA SER A 1018 28.08 -8.04 -59.68
C SER A 1018 29.13 -7.11 -60.31
N ASN A 1019 29.19 -7.10 -61.64
CA ASN A 1019 29.85 -6.05 -62.42
C ASN A 1019 29.20 -4.67 -62.15
N THR A 1020 30.00 -3.68 -61.72
CA THR A 1020 30.36 -2.46 -62.50
C THR A 1020 31.41 -1.60 -61.75
N ARG A 1021 32.09 -0.71 -62.49
CA ARG A 1021 33.13 0.27 -62.04
C ARG A 1021 32.70 1.70 -62.44
N PRO A 1022 33.40 2.79 -62.02
CA PRO A 1022 34.53 2.93 -61.09
C PRO A 1022 34.03 3.44 -59.71
N SER A 1023 34.63 4.33 -58.89
CA SER A 1023 35.79 5.24 -58.92
C SER A 1023 36.06 5.74 -57.48
N ASP A 1024 37.22 6.27 -57.04
CA ASP A 1024 38.60 6.29 -57.58
C ASP A 1024 39.62 6.72 -56.47
N LEU A 1025 40.87 7.04 -56.83
CA LEU A 1025 41.90 7.75 -56.03
C LEU A 1025 42.43 7.12 -54.71
N GLN A 1026 43.60 6.47 -54.83
CA GLN A 1026 44.85 6.68 -54.04
C GLN A 1026 44.77 6.80 -52.49
N SER A 1027 45.27 5.82 -51.71
CA SER A 1027 46.69 5.56 -51.31
C SER A 1027 47.10 6.36 -50.03
N ASP A 1028 47.99 5.91 -49.13
CA ASP A 1028 49.19 5.06 -49.28
C ASP A 1028 49.57 4.26 -48.00
N ALA A 1029 50.70 3.53 -48.08
CA ALA A 1029 51.61 3.08 -46.99
C ALA A 1029 51.40 1.72 -46.26
N LEU A 1030 52.24 0.75 -46.68
CA LEU A 1030 52.87 -0.34 -45.90
C LEU A 1030 53.88 0.22 -44.85
N PRO A 1031 54.47 -0.53 -43.87
CA PRO A 1031 54.88 -1.97 -43.86
C PRO A 1031 54.35 -2.81 -42.66
N THR A 1032 54.32 -4.15 -42.64
CA THR A 1032 55.34 -5.22 -42.87
C THR A 1032 56.41 -5.35 -41.76
N GLU A 1033 56.37 -6.41 -40.93
CA GLU A 1033 57.41 -7.48 -40.92
C GLU A 1033 57.26 -8.59 -39.83
N LEU A 1034 57.77 -9.78 -40.20
CA LEU A 1034 58.48 -10.82 -39.42
C LEU A 1034 57.98 -11.37 -38.05
N SER A 1035 57.20 -12.47 -38.14
CA SER A 1035 57.68 -13.87 -37.88
C SER A 1035 58.14 -14.30 -36.44
N PRO A 1036 58.64 -15.55 -36.16
CA PRO A 1036 58.03 -16.37 -35.08
C PRO A 1036 59.02 -17.06 -34.10
N LEU A 1037 58.49 -17.88 -33.16
CA LEU A 1037 59.08 -19.06 -32.43
C LEU A 1037 58.28 -19.28 -31.11
N GLY A 1038 58.22 -20.44 -30.45
CA GLY A 1038 58.65 -21.79 -30.86
C GLY A 1038 58.63 -22.84 -29.72
N CYS A 1039 57.98 -24.00 -29.98
CA CYS A 1039 58.25 -25.37 -29.45
C CYS A 1039 58.21 -25.75 -27.94
N ARG A 1040 57.95 -27.07 -27.75
CA ARG A 1040 57.96 -27.92 -26.53
C ARG A 1040 56.72 -27.79 -25.61
N VAL A 1041 55.94 -28.83 -25.28
CA VAL A 1041 56.12 -30.31 -25.11
C VAL A 1041 56.76 -30.71 -23.78
N ASP A 1042 55.99 -31.43 -22.96
CA ASP A 1042 56.45 -32.49 -22.06
C ASP A 1042 55.36 -33.58 -21.90
N GLU A 1043 55.68 -34.74 -21.31
CA GLU A 1043 55.00 -36.03 -21.61
C GLU A 1043 54.39 -36.84 -20.43
N ASN A 1044 53.62 -37.87 -20.82
CA ASN A 1044 53.50 -39.23 -20.21
C ASN A 1044 52.41 -39.57 -19.16
N ILE A 1045 52.20 -40.90 -19.03
CA ILE A 1045 51.26 -41.65 -18.16
C ILE A 1045 49.78 -41.55 -18.63
N GLN A 1046 49.18 -42.45 -19.41
CA GLN A 1046 49.34 -43.90 -19.67
C GLN A 1046 48.85 -44.84 -18.53
N LEU A 1047 47.70 -45.53 -18.71
CA LEU A 1047 47.57 -47.00 -18.70
C LEU A 1047 46.12 -47.58 -18.87
N THR A 1048 46.02 -48.63 -19.71
CA THR A 1048 45.08 -49.78 -19.71
C THR A 1048 43.53 -49.67 -19.77
N ASN A 1049 43.00 -50.04 -20.94
CA ASN A 1049 42.14 -51.23 -21.22
C ASN A 1049 40.94 -51.60 -20.31
N ARG A 1050 39.73 -51.55 -20.89
CA ARG A 1050 38.89 -52.74 -21.28
C ARG A 1050 37.70 -52.28 -22.15
N MET A 1051 37.61 -52.74 -23.41
CA MET A 1051 36.78 -53.86 -23.89
C MET A 1051 35.27 -53.59 -23.95
N THR A 1052 34.72 -53.71 -25.18
CA THR A 1052 33.27 -53.79 -25.54
C THR A 1052 32.40 -52.59 -25.14
N ARG A 1053 31.55 -52.05 -26.02
CA ARG A 1053 30.83 -52.71 -27.12
C ARG A 1053 30.71 -51.82 -28.35
#